data_AF-A0A9W7TKF6-F1
#
_entry.id   AF-A0A9W7TKF6-F1
#
_cell.length_a   1.000
_cell.length_b   1.000
_cell.length_c   1.000
_cell.angle_alpha   90.00
_cell.angle_beta   90.00
_cell.angle_gamma   90.00
#
_symmetry.space_group_name_H-M   'P 1'
#
loop_
_entity.id
_entity.type
_entity.pdbx_description
1 polymer ?
#
loop_
_entity_poly.entity_id
_entity_poly.type
_entity_poly.pdbx_seq_one_letter_code
_entity_poly.pdbx_strand_id
1 'polypeptide(L)'
;MSLLWWGFGWVPVLLALWRPGAACPELCTCSGVRISCVDLERSIKAFPMLQSEAEMENITDIYIANQSNFTSINEKDLILYHNLRNLTVTNTRLTYIYREAFENNQKLQYLNLKENNLSYLSWRTFRHLNISYLLLAGNPLQCSCENVWLKQWRGEEAEELLCVLEGGNRRSLSTLTLPNCVLPTVSLRPSKITMLEELNVTLTCNTSGTPTPSLNWNTCKLNSRYELKRSGQMSELKLLDVSFLDNGCKIACTSDNMVGESEASLHLDILFPPVIRKLMDAISDHHWCIPFSVSGNPEPKLSWLLNGQPVDEGRFIRTMIHDYSEGEYHGCLQLDSPTHINNGQYTLLASNVYGEDSKDIFAHFMHEPWNESVTDPVYYGKCTDDTPLGQPKDKVAVYVVVGIAAVTFTGFILMLVILKFGRNSKFGIKGPSSVISNDDDSASPLHHVSNGSNTPSSSDINAEAVIIGMTKIPVIENPQYFRSTSGLLKSDTFVQHIKRHNIVLKRELGEGAFGKVFLAECYNLSTDQENILVAVKTLKEASENARKDFHREAELLTNLQHEHIVTFYGVCVECNPLIMVFEYMKHGDLNKFLRAHGPDAVLMADGQIQQQAELTQSQMLHIAQQIAAGMVYLASQHFVHRDLATRNCLVGENLLVKIGDFGMSRDVYSTDYYRVGGHTMLPIRWMPPESIMYRKFTTESDVWSLGVVLWEIFTYGKQPWYQLSNNEVIECITQGRVLQRPRTCLKEVYDLMLGCWLREPHTRLNIKEIHNLLLNLAKASPVYLDILG
;
A
#
# COMPACT_ATOMS: atom_id res chain seq x y z
N MET A 1 -83.15 10.22 -1.54
CA MET A 1 -83.89 11.50 -1.43
C MET A 1 -83.06 12.43 -0.54
N SER A 2 -82.63 13.57 -1.10
CA SER A 2 -82.16 14.83 -0.46
C SER A 2 -80.91 14.79 0.46
N LEU A 3 -79.70 15.30 0.11
CA LEU A 3 -79.19 16.66 -0.23
C LEU A 3 -79.08 17.66 0.94
N LEU A 4 -77.95 18.40 0.91
CA LEU A 4 -77.56 19.71 1.50
C LEU A 4 -76.68 19.65 2.77
N TRP A 5 -75.38 19.99 2.74
CA TRP A 5 -74.61 21.24 2.42
C TRP A 5 -73.99 21.80 3.72
N TRP A 6 -72.66 21.73 3.88
CA TRP A 6 -71.65 22.83 3.83
C TRP A 6 -71.53 23.70 5.10
N GLY A 7 -70.29 23.83 5.64
CA GLY A 7 -69.95 24.93 6.56
C GLY A 7 -68.73 24.75 7.49
N PHE A 8 -67.52 24.86 6.93
CA PHE A 8 -66.24 25.37 7.48
C PHE A 8 -65.89 25.29 8.99
N GLY A 9 -64.70 24.72 9.26
CA GLY A 9 -63.93 24.95 10.49
C GLY A 9 -62.49 24.43 10.36
N TRP A 10 -61.51 25.30 10.55
CA TRP A 10 -60.09 25.14 10.23
C TRP A 10 -59.37 24.09 11.11
N VAL A 11 -58.44 23.31 10.54
CA VAL A 11 -57.49 22.47 11.28
C VAL A 11 -56.07 22.71 10.73
N PRO A 12 -55.07 23.01 11.58
CA PRO A 12 -53.68 23.11 11.15
C PRO A 12 -53.11 21.71 10.90
N VAL A 13 -52.46 21.52 9.76
CA VAL A 13 -51.70 20.30 9.42
C VAL A 13 -50.47 20.24 10.32
N LEU A 14 -50.53 19.40 11.35
CA LEU A 14 -49.36 18.91 12.08
C LEU A 14 -48.64 17.90 11.18
N LEU A 15 -47.38 18.21 10.85
CA LEU A 15 -46.41 17.32 10.24
C LEU A 15 -46.23 16.06 11.10
N ALA A 16 -46.89 14.97 10.70
CA ALA A 16 -46.52 13.63 11.13
C ALA A 16 -45.28 13.19 10.34
N LEU A 17 -44.10 13.53 10.85
CA LEU A 17 -42.86 12.85 10.48
C LEU A 17 -42.98 11.39 10.91
N TRP A 18 -42.96 10.50 9.92
CA TRP A 18 -42.74 9.07 10.09
C TRP A 18 -41.45 8.84 10.89
N ARG A 19 -41.58 8.27 12.09
CA ARG A 19 -40.50 7.57 12.78
C ARG A 19 -40.52 6.10 12.37
N PRO A 20 -39.44 5.53 11.84
CA PRO A 20 -39.09 4.15 12.11
C PRO A 20 -37.95 4.19 13.12
N GLY A 21 -38.29 4.26 14.40
CA GLY A 21 -37.33 4.15 15.49
C GLY A 21 -37.95 3.36 16.61
N ALA A 22 -37.43 2.15 16.83
CA ALA A 22 -37.44 1.33 18.04
C ALA A 22 -37.45 -0.15 17.61
N ALA A 23 -36.53 -0.98 18.08
CA ALA A 23 -36.43 -1.26 19.51
C ALA A 23 -34.99 -1.25 20.04
N CYS A 24 -34.55 -0.07 20.46
CA CYS A 24 -33.47 0.06 21.44
C CYS A 24 -34.04 -0.30 22.83
N PRO A 25 -33.25 -0.91 23.75
CA PRO A 25 -33.67 -1.10 25.13
C PRO A 25 -34.16 0.20 25.77
N GLU A 26 -35.23 0.16 26.57
CA GLU A 26 -35.90 1.36 27.12
C GLU A 26 -34.96 2.29 27.92
N LEU A 27 -33.86 1.75 28.46
CA LEU A 27 -32.89 2.46 29.30
C LEU A 27 -31.64 2.93 28.52
N CYS A 28 -31.64 2.76 27.21
CA CYS A 28 -30.51 3.09 26.34
C CYS A 28 -30.97 3.87 25.11
N THR A 29 -30.02 4.52 24.48
CA THR A 29 -30.16 5.20 23.20
C THR A 29 -29.30 4.47 22.18
N CYS A 30 -29.87 4.12 21.03
CA CYS A 30 -29.20 3.34 20.00
C CYS A 30 -29.22 4.11 18.69
N SER A 31 -28.11 4.04 17.98
CA SER A 31 -27.96 4.42 16.58
C SER A 31 -27.50 3.20 15.77
N GLY A 32 -27.46 3.30 14.44
CA GLY A 32 -27.06 2.19 13.59
C GLY A 32 -25.64 1.63 13.84
N VAL A 33 -24.79 2.33 14.60
CA VAL A 33 -23.40 1.92 14.90
C VAL A 33 -23.01 2.04 16.37
N ARG A 34 -23.87 2.62 17.21
CA ARG A 34 -23.52 2.97 18.61
C ARG A 34 -24.68 2.73 19.57
N ILE A 35 -24.38 2.15 20.73
CA ILE A 35 -25.30 2.03 21.88
C ILE A 35 -24.79 2.90 23.03
N SER A 36 -25.67 3.69 23.65
CA SER A 36 -25.35 4.59 24.76
C SER A 36 -26.37 4.50 25.90
N CYS A 37 -25.93 4.09 27.08
CA CYS A 37 -26.75 3.93 28.29
C CYS A 37 -26.17 4.82 29.42
N VAL A 38 -26.81 5.96 29.69
CA VAL A 38 -26.29 7.01 30.60
C VAL A 38 -27.34 7.50 31.61
N ASP A 39 -28.55 6.92 31.60
CA ASP A 39 -29.66 7.38 32.45
C ASP A 39 -29.31 7.28 33.95
N LEU A 40 -29.54 8.39 34.67
CA LEU A 40 -29.24 8.59 36.10
C LEU A 40 -30.37 8.10 37.01
N GLU A 41 -31.60 7.96 36.50
CA GLU A 41 -32.76 7.58 37.32
C GLU A 41 -33.00 6.07 37.32
N ARG A 42 -32.62 5.37 36.25
CA ARG A 42 -32.86 3.93 36.08
C ARG A 42 -31.61 3.23 35.55
N SER A 43 -31.03 2.34 36.37
CA SER A 43 -29.79 1.65 36.03
C SER A 43 -30.02 0.27 35.41
N ILE A 44 -29.27 -0.03 34.34
CA ILE A 44 -29.19 -1.36 33.72
C ILE A 44 -28.48 -2.37 34.63
N LYS A 45 -28.83 -3.65 34.51
CA LYS A 45 -28.21 -4.80 35.21
C LYS A 45 -27.44 -5.75 34.29
N ALA A 46 -27.75 -5.70 32.99
CA ALA A 46 -27.19 -6.58 31.97
C ALA A 46 -26.85 -5.74 30.73
N PHE A 47 -26.04 -6.30 29.84
CA PHE A 47 -25.69 -5.65 28.59
C PHE A 47 -26.94 -5.41 27.72
N PRO A 48 -27.02 -4.26 27.02
CA PRO A 48 -28.11 -4.02 26.08
C PRO A 48 -28.09 -5.09 24.98
N MET A 49 -29.26 -5.62 24.63
CA MET A 49 -29.45 -6.57 23.53
C MET A 49 -30.42 -5.93 22.53
N LEU A 50 -30.08 -5.95 21.24
CA LEU A 50 -30.96 -5.51 20.16
C LEU A 50 -31.83 -6.69 19.68
N GLN A 51 -32.87 -6.42 18.91
CA GLN A 51 -33.83 -7.44 18.48
C GLN A 51 -33.26 -8.38 17.39
N SER A 52 -32.23 -7.96 16.66
CA SER A 52 -31.63 -8.71 15.56
C SER A 52 -30.11 -8.84 15.71
N GLU A 53 -29.57 -10.03 15.41
CA GLU A 53 -28.12 -10.28 15.34
C GLU A 53 -27.43 -9.38 14.32
N ALA A 54 -28.07 -9.12 13.17
CA ALA A 54 -27.53 -8.24 12.13
C ALA A 54 -27.39 -6.77 12.61
N GLU A 55 -28.24 -6.32 13.54
CA GLU A 55 -28.11 -4.99 14.12
C GLU A 55 -26.95 -4.93 15.11
N MET A 56 -26.76 -5.97 15.93
CA MET A 56 -25.64 -6.07 16.88
C MET A 56 -24.29 -6.20 16.15
N GLU A 57 -24.26 -6.88 15.00
CA GLU A 57 -23.08 -6.97 14.16
C GLU A 57 -22.65 -5.60 13.57
N ASN A 58 -23.58 -4.67 13.37
CA ASN A 58 -23.27 -3.32 12.89
C ASN A 58 -22.76 -2.36 13.98
N ILE A 59 -22.91 -2.73 15.26
CA ILE A 59 -22.46 -1.88 16.37
C ILE A 59 -20.93 -1.94 16.49
N THR A 60 -20.33 -0.75 16.50
CA THR A 60 -18.87 -0.57 16.63
C THR A 60 -18.49 0.15 17.92
N ASP A 61 -19.43 0.84 18.58
CA ASP A 61 -19.21 1.59 19.82
C ASP A 61 -20.30 1.31 20.86
N ILE A 62 -19.90 0.95 22.08
CA ILE A 62 -20.81 0.79 23.21
C ILE A 62 -20.34 1.67 24.37
N TYR A 63 -21.24 2.51 24.85
CA TYR A 63 -20.98 3.49 25.90
C TYR A 63 -21.96 3.31 27.07
N ILE A 64 -21.44 2.86 28.21
CA ILE A 64 -22.19 2.62 29.46
C ILE A 64 -21.58 3.52 30.53
N ALA A 65 -22.37 4.46 31.06
CA ALA A 65 -21.89 5.36 32.09
C ALA A 65 -22.94 5.62 33.18
N ASN A 66 -22.47 5.87 34.41
CA ASN A 66 -23.33 6.23 35.55
C ASN A 66 -24.37 5.15 35.94
N GLN A 67 -24.07 3.87 35.67
CA GLN A 67 -24.99 2.75 35.90
C GLN A 67 -24.68 2.04 37.23
N SER A 68 -25.38 2.39 38.31
CA SER A 68 -25.09 1.90 39.67
C SER A 68 -25.36 0.39 39.90
N ASN A 69 -26.23 -0.22 39.10
CA ASN A 69 -26.60 -1.64 39.21
C ASN A 69 -25.81 -2.54 38.24
N PHE A 70 -24.91 -1.98 37.43
CA PHE A 70 -24.08 -2.73 36.51
C PHE A 70 -22.81 -3.21 37.23
N THR A 71 -22.68 -4.52 37.43
CA THR A 71 -21.65 -5.10 38.33
C THR A 71 -20.68 -6.06 37.66
N SER A 72 -21.01 -6.63 36.50
CA SER A 72 -20.17 -7.64 35.84
C SER A 72 -20.38 -7.68 34.33
N ILE A 73 -19.34 -8.03 33.58
CA ILE A 73 -19.42 -8.38 32.15
C ILE A 73 -19.19 -9.88 32.00
N ASN A 74 -20.18 -10.61 31.52
CA ASN A 74 -20.16 -12.06 31.34
C ASN A 74 -19.75 -12.49 29.91
N GLU A 75 -19.58 -13.80 29.71
CA GLU A 75 -19.18 -14.42 28.42
C GLU A 75 -20.21 -14.27 27.29
N LYS A 76 -21.48 -14.01 27.61
CA LYS A 76 -22.59 -13.89 26.65
C LYS A 76 -22.93 -12.44 26.30
N ASP A 77 -22.53 -11.49 27.14
CA ASP A 77 -22.88 -10.07 27.00
C ASP A 77 -22.39 -9.47 25.68
N LEU A 78 -21.24 -9.94 25.18
CA LEU A 78 -20.57 -9.36 24.01
C LEU A 78 -20.47 -10.32 22.81
N ILE A 79 -21.02 -11.53 22.92
CA ILE A 79 -20.81 -12.60 21.94
C ILE A 79 -21.28 -12.24 20.53
N LEU A 80 -22.36 -11.47 20.40
CA LEU A 80 -22.98 -11.09 19.12
C LEU A 80 -22.42 -9.79 18.52
N TYR A 81 -21.51 -9.12 19.22
CA TYR A 81 -20.95 -7.82 18.83
C TYR A 81 -19.59 -7.97 18.13
N HIS A 82 -19.53 -8.74 17.04
CA HIS A 82 -18.27 -9.12 16.36
C HIS A 82 -17.45 -7.94 15.83
N ASN A 83 -18.10 -6.83 15.45
CA ASN A 83 -17.44 -5.64 14.91
C ASN A 83 -17.16 -4.54 15.93
N LEU A 84 -17.37 -4.81 17.22
CA LEU A 84 -17.12 -3.85 18.29
C LEU A 84 -15.64 -3.42 18.30
N ARG A 85 -15.42 -2.11 18.26
CA ARG A 85 -14.08 -1.49 18.28
C ARG A 85 -13.82 -0.71 19.56
N ASN A 86 -14.87 -0.11 20.11
CA ASN A 86 -14.81 0.75 21.28
C ASN A 86 -15.82 0.30 22.33
N LEU A 87 -15.33 0.06 23.55
CA LEU A 87 -16.16 -0.21 24.71
C LEU A 87 -15.80 0.75 25.84
N THR A 88 -16.78 1.53 26.30
CA THR A 88 -16.64 2.36 27.50
C THR A 88 -17.64 1.91 28.54
N VAL A 89 -17.15 1.54 29.72
CA VAL A 89 -17.93 1.28 30.93
C VAL A 89 -17.31 2.08 32.06
N THR A 90 -17.91 3.21 32.45
CA THR A 90 -17.29 4.12 33.41
C THR A 90 -18.26 4.66 34.46
N ASN A 91 -17.77 4.98 35.66
CA ASN A 91 -18.60 5.43 36.78
C ASN A 91 -19.75 4.45 37.08
N THR A 92 -19.45 3.15 37.10
CA THR A 92 -20.40 2.06 37.42
C THR A 92 -19.93 1.28 38.65
N ARG A 93 -20.65 0.23 39.05
CA ARG A 93 -20.23 -0.69 40.12
C ARG A 93 -19.59 -1.98 39.58
N LEU A 94 -19.00 -1.93 38.39
CA LEU A 94 -18.34 -3.07 37.77
C LEU A 94 -17.21 -3.61 38.68
N THR A 95 -17.35 -4.85 39.15
CA THR A 95 -16.40 -5.53 40.04
C THR A 95 -15.67 -6.69 39.38
N TYR A 96 -16.25 -7.29 38.34
CA TYR A 96 -15.72 -8.50 37.73
C TYR A 96 -15.97 -8.59 36.22
N ILE A 97 -14.97 -9.09 35.47
CA ILE A 97 -15.07 -9.37 34.04
C ILE A 97 -14.69 -10.83 33.84
N TYR A 98 -15.55 -11.60 33.18
CA TYR A 98 -15.31 -13.02 32.91
C TYR A 98 -14.13 -13.21 31.95
N ARG A 99 -13.40 -14.33 32.10
CA ARG A 99 -12.20 -14.64 31.30
C ARG A 99 -12.46 -14.66 29.79
N GLU A 100 -13.64 -15.11 29.38
CA GLU A 100 -14.01 -15.26 27.97
C GLU A 100 -14.91 -14.12 27.47
N ALA A 101 -15.08 -13.05 28.27
CA ALA A 101 -15.99 -11.95 27.97
C ALA A 101 -15.75 -11.26 26.62
N PHE A 102 -14.51 -11.29 26.11
CA PHE A 102 -14.15 -10.62 24.85
C PHE A 102 -13.64 -11.57 23.75
N GLU A 103 -13.81 -12.90 23.90
CA GLU A 103 -13.20 -13.88 22.99
C GLU A 103 -13.66 -13.71 21.52
N ASN A 104 -14.88 -13.23 21.32
CA ASN A 104 -15.48 -13.03 19.99
C ASN A 104 -15.31 -11.60 19.45
N ASN A 105 -14.60 -10.72 20.16
CA ASN A 105 -14.49 -9.29 19.84
C ASN A 105 -13.07 -8.90 19.41
N GLN A 106 -12.45 -9.66 18.49
CA GLN A 106 -11.05 -9.47 18.05
C GLN A 106 -10.74 -8.07 17.49
N LYS A 107 -11.75 -7.31 17.08
CA LYS A 107 -11.64 -5.93 16.56
C LYS A 107 -11.65 -4.86 17.65
N LEU A 108 -11.86 -5.22 18.92
CA LEU A 108 -11.90 -4.31 20.05
C LEU A 108 -10.50 -3.74 20.32
N GLN A 109 -10.35 -2.43 20.13
CA GLN A 109 -9.07 -1.71 20.24
C GLN A 109 -9.06 -0.70 21.38
N TYR A 110 -10.23 -0.13 21.69
CA TYR A 110 -10.39 0.88 22.74
C TYR A 110 -11.28 0.34 23.86
N LEU A 111 -10.72 0.27 25.07
CA LEU A 111 -11.43 -0.20 26.25
C LEU A 111 -11.25 0.80 27.41
N ASN A 112 -12.32 1.50 27.74
CA ASN A 112 -12.36 2.43 28.87
C ASN A 112 -13.16 1.82 30.03
N LEU A 113 -12.47 1.51 31.12
CA LEU A 113 -13.01 0.94 32.35
C LEU A 113 -12.74 1.84 33.56
N LYS A 114 -12.57 3.15 33.37
CA LYS A 114 -12.27 4.11 34.46
C LYS A 114 -13.39 4.23 35.49
N GLU A 115 -13.03 4.57 36.72
CA GLU A 115 -13.97 4.90 37.81
C GLU A 115 -14.98 3.76 38.09
N ASN A 116 -14.51 2.52 38.17
CA ASN A 116 -15.33 1.37 38.59
C ASN A 116 -14.77 0.76 39.88
N ASN A 117 -15.22 -0.46 40.22
CA ASN A 117 -14.84 -1.16 41.45
C ASN A 117 -14.04 -2.45 41.18
N LEU A 118 -13.24 -2.47 40.11
CA LEU A 118 -12.42 -3.61 39.73
C LEU A 118 -11.25 -3.79 40.70
N SER A 119 -11.18 -4.95 41.35
CA SER A 119 -10.08 -5.31 42.26
C SER A 119 -9.02 -6.20 41.61
N TYR A 120 -9.45 -7.11 40.73
CA TYR A 120 -8.58 -8.06 40.04
C TYR A 120 -8.93 -8.06 38.55
N LEU A 121 -7.89 -8.14 37.72
CA LEU A 121 -8.05 -8.11 36.28
C LEU A 121 -7.06 -9.09 35.65
N SER A 122 -7.55 -10.18 35.07
CA SER A 122 -6.69 -11.21 34.48
C SER A 122 -6.25 -10.82 33.07
N TRP A 123 -4.96 -10.94 32.76
CA TRP A 123 -4.44 -10.74 31.39
C TRP A 123 -5.07 -11.71 30.38
N ARG A 124 -5.50 -12.89 30.84
CA ARG A 124 -6.14 -13.92 30.03
C ARG A 124 -7.44 -13.44 29.38
N THR A 125 -8.11 -12.47 30.00
CA THR A 125 -9.32 -11.83 29.46
C THR A 125 -9.02 -11.01 28.20
N PHE A 126 -7.78 -10.55 28.04
CA PHE A 126 -7.36 -9.66 26.96
C PHE A 126 -6.41 -10.30 25.95
N ARG A 127 -5.97 -11.54 26.17
CA ARG A 127 -4.91 -12.21 25.39
C ARG A 127 -5.17 -12.28 23.88
N HIS A 128 -6.45 -12.31 23.48
CA HIS A 128 -6.87 -12.44 22.09
C HIS A 128 -7.13 -11.09 21.42
N LEU A 129 -7.01 -9.99 22.18
CA LEU A 129 -7.34 -8.64 21.72
C LEU A 129 -6.07 -7.85 21.43
N ASN A 130 -6.08 -7.10 20.34
CA ASN A 130 -5.04 -6.13 20.03
C ASN A 130 -5.44 -4.74 20.57
N ILE A 131 -5.51 -4.61 21.91
CA ILE A 131 -5.95 -3.38 22.56
C ILE A 131 -4.89 -2.29 22.41
N SER A 132 -5.28 -1.17 21.80
CA SER A 132 -4.46 0.05 21.69
C SER A 132 -4.59 0.94 22.93
N TYR A 133 -5.79 0.98 23.54
CA TYR A 133 -6.10 1.82 24.71
C TYR A 133 -6.85 1.02 25.77
N LEU A 134 -6.30 0.95 26.99
CA LEU A 134 -6.91 0.34 28.17
C LEU A 134 -6.86 1.35 29.32
N LEU A 135 -8.01 1.94 29.65
CA LEU A 135 -8.11 2.95 30.69
C LEU A 135 -8.69 2.36 31.97
N LEU A 136 -7.91 2.38 33.06
CA LEU A 136 -8.27 1.72 34.34
C LEU A 136 -8.21 2.65 35.56
N ALA A 137 -7.89 3.93 35.39
CA ALA A 137 -7.81 4.88 36.49
C ALA A 137 -9.10 4.94 37.32
N GLY A 138 -8.99 5.15 38.63
CA GLY A 138 -10.12 5.20 39.57
C GLY A 138 -10.56 3.83 40.13
N ASN A 139 -10.05 2.71 39.60
CA ASN A 139 -10.37 1.38 40.14
C ASN A 139 -9.52 1.02 41.38
N PRO A 140 -10.09 0.34 42.40
CA PRO A 140 -9.37 -0.12 43.59
C PRO A 140 -8.63 -1.45 43.33
N LEU A 141 -7.72 -1.46 42.35
CA LEU A 141 -6.93 -2.64 42.00
C LEU A 141 -6.10 -3.14 43.19
N GLN A 142 -6.13 -4.43 43.50
CA GLN A 142 -5.32 -5.00 44.59
C GLN A 142 -3.86 -5.17 44.16
N CYS A 143 -2.91 -4.92 45.07
CA CYS A 143 -1.49 -5.20 44.83
C CYS A 143 -1.23 -6.72 44.90
N SER A 144 -1.61 -7.45 43.86
CA SER A 144 -1.53 -8.92 43.77
C SER A 144 -0.90 -9.38 42.45
N CYS A 145 -0.44 -10.65 42.37
CA CYS A 145 0.14 -11.19 41.14
C CYS A 145 -0.81 -11.09 39.93
N GLU A 146 -2.13 -11.18 40.14
CA GLU A 146 -3.17 -11.07 39.10
C GLU A 146 -3.10 -9.75 38.33
N ASN A 147 -2.68 -8.65 38.97
CA ASN A 147 -2.65 -7.31 38.36
C ASN A 147 -1.24 -6.90 37.91
N VAL A 148 -0.21 -7.70 38.16
CA VAL A 148 1.20 -7.32 37.88
C VAL A 148 1.47 -7.20 36.38
N TRP A 149 0.78 -7.95 35.53
CA TRP A 149 0.93 -7.90 34.08
C TRP A 149 0.67 -6.49 33.50
N LEU A 150 -0.17 -5.69 34.17
CA LEU A 150 -0.47 -4.31 33.78
C LEU A 150 0.77 -3.41 33.76
N LYS A 151 1.87 -3.79 34.42
CA LYS A 151 3.16 -3.09 34.32
C LYS A 151 3.82 -3.25 32.97
N GLN A 152 3.61 -4.40 32.33
CA GLN A 152 4.24 -4.77 31.07
C GLN A 152 3.37 -4.37 29.87
N TRP A 153 2.09 -4.06 30.11
CA TRP A 153 1.19 -3.52 29.10
C TRP A 153 1.63 -2.10 28.69
N ARG A 154 1.91 -1.90 27.39
CA ARG A 154 2.43 -0.65 26.81
C ARG A 154 1.43 -0.09 25.79
N GLY A 155 0.33 0.50 26.28
CA GLY A 155 -0.58 1.30 25.44
C GLY A 155 -0.04 2.71 25.14
N GLU A 156 -0.62 3.39 24.16
CA GLU A 156 -0.20 4.73 23.69
C GLU A 156 -0.39 5.83 24.76
N GLU A 157 -1.20 5.58 25.80
CA GLU A 157 -1.34 6.43 26.99
C GLU A 157 -1.42 5.57 28.27
N ALA A 158 -0.27 5.15 28.80
CA ALA A 158 -0.23 4.46 30.08
C ALA A 158 -0.31 5.48 31.24
N GLU A 159 -1.53 5.79 31.69
CA GLU A 159 -1.73 6.48 32.97
C GLU A 159 -1.12 5.67 34.12
N GLU A 160 -0.53 6.35 35.11
CA GLU A 160 0.07 5.66 36.27
C GLU A 160 -1.02 5.02 37.14
N LEU A 161 -1.10 3.69 37.11
CA LEU A 161 -2.06 2.92 37.91
C LEU A 161 -1.57 2.74 39.35
N LEU A 162 -2.49 2.92 40.30
CA LEU A 162 -2.26 2.67 41.71
C LEU A 162 -2.94 1.36 42.12
N CYS A 163 -2.28 0.58 42.96
CA CYS A 163 -2.86 -0.58 43.62
C CYS A 163 -3.01 -0.36 45.13
N VAL A 164 -3.93 -1.07 45.75
CA VAL A 164 -4.24 -1.04 47.19
C VAL A 164 -3.60 -2.25 47.87
N LEU A 165 -2.90 -2.01 48.97
CA LEU A 165 -2.31 -3.04 49.84
C LEU A 165 -3.32 -3.50 50.91
N GLU A 166 -3.09 -4.67 51.51
CA GLU A 166 -3.78 -5.13 52.72
C GLU A 166 -3.53 -4.13 53.87
N GLY A 167 -4.43 -3.17 54.05
CA GLY A 167 -4.27 -2.01 54.94
C GLY A 167 -4.70 -0.66 54.34
N GLY A 168 -5.10 -0.63 53.06
CA GLY A 168 -5.69 0.56 52.41
C GLY A 168 -4.68 1.55 51.83
N ASN A 169 -3.38 1.33 52.06
CA ASN A 169 -2.31 2.13 51.47
C ASN A 169 -2.25 1.91 49.95
N ARG A 170 -2.12 3.01 49.19
CA ARG A 170 -1.99 2.98 47.72
C ARG A 170 -0.52 3.00 47.33
N ARG A 171 -0.14 2.17 46.37
CA ARG A 171 1.21 2.10 45.81
C ARG A 171 1.15 2.11 44.29
N SER A 172 2.10 2.76 43.65
CA SER A 172 2.22 2.73 42.19
C SER A 172 2.53 1.32 41.70
N LEU A 173 1.77 0.87 40.70
CA LEU A 173 1.91 -0.47 40.12
C LEU A 173 3.24 -0.59 39.37
N SER A 174 3.73 0.49 38.73
CA SER A 174 5.00 0.50 37.98
C SER A 174 6.22 0.18 38.85
N THR A 175 6.20 0.57 40.13
CA THR A 175 7.29 0.38 41.11
C THR A 175 7.02 -0.76 42.11
N LEU A 176 5.93 -1.50 41.93
CA LEU A 176 5.57 -2.61 42.81
C LEU A 176 6.52 -3.79 42.58
N THR A 177 6.92 -4.48 43.65
CA THR A 177 7.63 -5.77 43.58
C THR A 177 6.98 -6.71 44.59
N LEU A 178 6.45 -7.82 44.11
CA LEU A 178 5.78 -8.82 44.96
C LEU A 178 6.61 -10.11 44.98
N PRO A 179 6.79 -10.74 46.15
CA PRO A 179 7.44 -12.05 46.26
C PRO A 179 6.56 -13.13 45.60
N ASN A 180 7.19 -14.13 44.99
CA ASN A 180 6.51 -15.26 44.34
C ASN A 180 5.57 -14.90 43.16
N CYS A 181 5.76 -13.73 42.53
CA CYS A 181 5.09 -13.34 41.29
C CYS A 181 6.14 -13.17 40.17
N VAL A 182 6.58 -14.28 39.58
CA VAL A 182 7.57 -14.34 38.51
C VAL A 182 6.92 -14.87 37.22
N LEU A 183 7.13 -14.14 36.13
CA LEU A 183 6.67 -14.53 34.79
C LEU A 183 7.24 -15.93 34.41
N PRO A 184 6.47 -16.77 33.70
CA PRO A 184 7.02 -18.01 33.15
C PRO A 184 8.21 -17.72 32.23
N THR A 185 9.17 -18.62 32.25
CA THR A 185 10.33 -18.64 31.36
C THR A 185 10.35 -19.99 30.69
N VAL A 186 10.34 -19.98 29.36
CA VAL A 186 10.31 -21.20 28.55
C VAL A 186 11.63 -21.38 27.83
N SER A 187 12.14 -22.61 27.85
CA SER A 187 13.30 -23.00 27.09
C SER A 187 12.99 -24.24 26.26
N LEU A 188 13.27 -24.18 24.96
CA LEU A 188 13.06 -25.26 24.01
C LEU A 188 14.42 -25.84 23.58
N ARG A 189 14.57 -27.16 23.63
CA ARG A 189 15.78 -27.88 23.27
C ARG A 189 15.49 -29.02 22.28
N PRO A 190 16.23 -29.11 21.16
CA PRO A 190 17.17 -28.10 20.64
C PRO A 190 16.45 -26.80 20.23
N SER A 191 17.18 -25.68 20.13
CA SER A 191 16.61 -24.37 19.72
C SER A 191 16.51 -24.19 18.20
N LYS A 192 17.23 -25.01 17.44
CA LYS A 192 17.17 -25.15 15.98
C LYS A 192 17.29 -26.62 15.64
N ILE A 193 16.65 -27.05 14.57
CA ILE A 193 16.63 -28.44 14.17
C ILE A 193 16.74 -28.54 12.65
N THR A 194 17.71 -29.31 12.19
CA THR A 194 17.88 -29.68 10.79
C THR A 194 18.07 -31.20 10.75
N MET A 195 17.26 -31.92 9.98
CA MET A 195 17.28 -33.39 9.96
C MET A 195 16.79 -33.95 8.63
N LEU A 196 17.23 -35.15 8.27
CA LEU A 196 16.68 -35.90 7.13
C LEU A 196 15.25 -36.39 7.42
N GLU A 197 14.45 -36.52 6.37
CA GLU A 197 13.14 -37.17 6.44
C GLU A 197 13.23 -38.62 6.98
N GLU A 198 12.10 -39.15 7.46
CA GLU A 198 11.96 -40.49 8.07
C GLU A 198 12.73 -40.70 9.39
N LEU A 199 13.47 -39.70 9.86
CA LEU A 199 14.11 -39.74 11.18
C LEU A 199 13.14 -39.34 12.30
N ASN A 200 13.47 -39.75 13.52
CA ASN A 200 12.73 -39.39 14.73
C ASN A 200 13.43 -38.25 15.45
N VAL A 201 12.66 -37.31 16.00
CA VAL A 201 13.23 -36.26 16.86
C VAL A 201 12.40 -36.03 18.12
N THR A 202 13.07 -35.67 19.21
CA THR A 202 12.45 -35.31 20.47
C THR A 202 12.80 -33.87 20.81
N LEU A 203 11.76 -33.06 21.02
CA LEU A 203 11.85 -31.68 21.47
C LEU A 203 11.49 -31.63 22.95
N THR A 204 12.37 -31.09 23.77
CA THR A 204 12.14 -30.93 25.21
C THR A 204 11.89 -29.46 25.52
N CYS A 205 10.73 -29.18 26.09
CA CYS A 205 10.37 -27.88 26.61
C CYS A 205 10.44 -27.89 28.14
N ASN A 206 11.19 -26.96 28.71
CA ASN A 206 11.29 -26.78 30.16
C ASN A 206 10.83 -25.36 30.53
N THR A 207 9.94 -25.28 31.51
CA THR A 207 9.35 -24.03 32.00
C THR A 207 9.69 -23.80 33.47
N SER A 208 9.90 -22.55 33.86
CA SER A 208 10.01 -22.16 35.26
C SER A 208 9.25 -20.87 35.52
N GLY A 209 8.70 -20.69 36.71
CA GLY A 209 7.89 -19.52 37.05
C GLY A 209 7.19 -19.72 38.39
N THR A 210 6.79 -18.61 39.02
CA THR A 210 6.01 -18.64 40.26
C THR A 210 4.82 -17.70 40.14
N PRO A 211 3.57 -18.18 40.33
CA PRO A 211 3.16 -19.56 40.58
C PRO A 211 3.46 -20.53 39.43
N THR A 212 3.41 -21.84 39.72
CA THR A 212 3.72 -22.92 38.78
C THR A 212 2.93 -22.73 37.47
N PRO A 213 3.61 -22.56 36.32
CA PRO A 213 2.95 -22.26 35.07
C PRO A 213 2.39 -23.52 34.39
N SER A 214 1.33 -23.37 33.61
CA SER A 214 0.83 -24.40 32.69
C SER A 214 1.69 -24.43 31.43
N LEU A 215 1.87 -25.61 30.83
CA LEU A 215 2.66 -25.80 29.61
C LEU A 215 1.78 -26.38 28.50
N ASN A 216 1.79 -25.72 27.35
CA ASN A 216 1.08 -26.16 26.16
C ASN A 216 2.00 -26.18 24.93
N TRP A 217 1.69 -27.04 23.97
CA TRP A 217 2.36 -27.05 22.67
C TRP A 217 1.39 -26.51 21.63
N ASN A 218 1.88 -25.60 20.80
CA ASN A 218 1.20 -25.06 19.65
C ASN A 218 2.00 -25.45 18.41
N THR A 219 1.42 -26.34 17.60
CA THR A 219 2.06 -26.87 16.38
C THR A 219 1.19 -26.53 15.18
N CYS A 220 1.79 -26.50 13.98
CA CYS A 220 0.99 -26.57 12.76
C CYS A 220 0.21 -27.87 12.69
N LYS A 221 -0.61 -28.01 11.64
CA LYS A 221 -1.19 -29.30 11.29
C LYS A 221 -0.08 -30.24 10.80
N LEU A 222 0.57 -30.91 11.74
CA LEU A 222 1.66 -31.85 11.48
C LEU A 222 1.13 -33.08 10.72
N ASN A 223 1.85 -33.47 9.68
CA ASN A 223 1.63 -34.71 8.95
C ASN A 223 2.35 -35.89 9.64
N SER A 224 3.45 -35.62 10.35
CA SER A 224 4.17 -36.61 11.14
C SER A 224 3.38 -37.05 12.37
N ARG A 225 3.54 -38.32 12.76
CA ARG A 225 2.99 -38.83 14.02
C ARG A 225 3.79 -38.26 15.19
N TYR A 226 3.14 -38.00 16.32
CA TYR A 226 3.83 -37.50 17.50
C TYR A 226 3.32 -38.08 18.81
N GLU A 227 4.22 -38.13 19.80
CA GLU A 227 3.94 -38.51 21.17
C GLU A 227 4.26 -37.36 22.12
N LEU A 228 3.39 -37.12 23.09
CA LEU A 228 3.58 -36.08 24.09
C LEU A 228 3.73 -36.70 25.48
N LYS A 229 4.84 -36.39 26.16
CA LYS A 229 5.07 -36.74 27.57
C LYS A 229 5.17 -35.48 28.40
N ARG A 230 4.43 -35.42 29.51
CA ARG A 230 4.47 -34.29 30.45
C ARG A 230 4.97 -34.78 31.80
N SER A 231 5.95 -34.09 32.36
CA SER A 231 6.55 -34.37 33.66
C SER A 231 6.75 -33.07 34.43
N GLY A 232 5.70 -32.63 35.13
CA GLY A 232 5.71 -31.38 35.90
C GLY A 232 6.01 -30.15 35.03
N GLN A 233 7.15 -29.51 35.30
CA GLN A 233 7.64 -28.31 34.61
C GLN A 233 8.39 -28.61 33.29
N MET A 234 8.42 -29.87 32.86
CA MET A 234 9.03 -30.30 31.61
C MET A 234 8.00 -31.05 30.75
N SER A 235 8.07 -30.86 29.44
CA SER A 235 7.31 -31.63 28.46
C SER A 235 8.17 -32.01 27.27
N GLU A 236 7.99 -33.22 26.78
CA GLU A 236 8.68 -33.75 25.61
C GLU A 236 7.68 -34.02 24.50
N LEU A 237 7.95 -33.48 23.31
CA LEU A 237 7.25 -33.76 22.07
C LEU A 237 8.16 -34.58 21.17
N LYS A 238 7.80 -35.85 20.93
CA LYS A 238 8.56 -36.75 20.07
C LYS A 238 7.84 -36.90 18.73
N LEU A 239 8.45 -36.41 17.65
CA LEU A 239 8.01 -36.64 16.29
C LEU A 239 8.59 -37.96 15.77
N LEU A 240 7.74 -38.77 15.13
CA LEU A 240 8.06 -40.08 14.59
C LEU A 240 7.92 -40.08 13.07
N ASP A 241 8.88 -40.69 12.37
CA ASP A 241 8.95 -40.81 10.91
C ASP A 241 8.66 -39.46 10.23
N VAL A 242 9.53 -38.49 10.48
CA VAL A 242 9.27 -37.09 10.11
C VAL A 242 9.07 -36.95 8.60
N SER A 243 7.93 -36.35 8.22
CA SER A 243 7.54 -36.13 6.82
C SER A 243 8.12 -34.82 6.28
N PHE A 244 8.65 -34.83 5.07
CA PHE A 244 9.09 -33.61 4.37
C PHE A 244 8.00 -32.53 4.24
N LEU A 245 6.72 -32.89 4.31
CA LEU A 245 5.58 -31.95 4.28
C LEU A 245 5.51 -31.06 5.52
N ASP A 246 6.17 -31.44 6.60
CA ASP A 246 6.27 -30.62 7.81
C ASP A 246 7.42 -29.60 7.74
N ASN A 247 8.15 -29.52 6.61
CA ASN A 247 9.25 -28.57 6.44
C ASN A 247 8.75 -27.14 6.55
N GLY A 248 9.45 -26.31 7.33
CA GLY A 248 9.04 -24.95 7.65
C GLY A 248 7.92 -24.84 8.69
N CYS A 249 7.40 -25.95 9.24
CA CYS A 249 6.39 -25.88 10.29
C CYS A 249 6.95 -25.27 11.58
N LYS A 250 6.27 -24.24 12.11
CA LYS A 250 6.54 -23.65 13.44
C LYS A 250 6.01 -24.56 14.55
N ILE A 251 6.91 -25.01 15.42
CA ILE A 251 6.58 -25.66 16.69
C ILE A 251 6.87 -24.67 17.82
N ALA A 252 5.84 -24.32 18.58
CA ALA A 252 5.92 -23.44 19.74
C ALA A 252 5.55 -24.20 21.02
N CYS A 253 6.34 -23.99 22.06
CA CYS A 253 5.96 -24.33 23.42
C CYS A 253 5.59 -23.04 24.15
N THR A 254 4.35 -22.96 24.61
CA THR A 254 3.84 -21.82 25.38
C THR A 254 3.70 -22.22 26.84
N SER A 255 4.03 -21.29 27.73
CA SER A 255 3.80 -21.48 29.16
C SER A 255 3.27 -20.22 29.80
N ASP A 256 2.25 -20.39 30.64
CA ASP A 256 1.46 -19.30 31.17
C ASP A 256 1.17 -19.47 32.67
N ASN A 257 1.15 -18.37 33.41
CA ASN A 257 0.65 -18.31 34.79
C ASN A 257 -0.21 -17.05 34.99
N MET A 258 -0.63 -16.77 36.23
CA MET A 258 -1.44 -15.58 36.54
C MET A 258 -0.72 -14.25 36.27
N VAL A 259 0.62 -14.24 36.18
CA VAL A 259 1.42 -13.04 35.93
C VAL A 259 1.56 -12.77 34.42
N GLY A 260 1.56 -13.79 33.57
CA GLY A 260 1.64 -13.62 32.11
C GLY A 260 1.98 -14.91 31.36
N GLU A 261 2.35 -14.76 30.09
CA GLU A 261 2.68 -15.84 29.16
C GLU A 261 4.07 -15.65 28.56
N SER A 262 4.72 -16.76 28.22
CA SER A 262 5.97 -16.80 27.48
C SER A 262 5.94 -17.94 26.45
N GLU A 263 6.61 -17.74 25.32
CA GLU A 263 6.69 -18.70 24.22
C GLU A 263 8.15 -18.92 23.83
N ALA A 264 8.52 -20.16 23.55
CA ALA A 264 9.72 -20.49 22.78
C ALA A 264 9.32 -21.34 21.56
N SER A 265 9.83 -21.00 20.39
CA SER A 265 9.47 -21.67 19.13
C SER A 265 10.67 -21.94 18.24
N LEU A 266 10.56 -22.97 17.39
CA LEU A 266 11.48 -23.28 16.32
C LEU A 266 10.70 -23.60 15.03
N HIS A 267 11.36 -23.52 13.88
CA HIS A 267 10.85 -24.05 12.62
C HIS A 267 11.56 -25.36 12.31
N LEU A 268 10.83 -26.36 11.84
CA LEU A 268 11.41 -27.62 11.37
C LEU A 268 12.13 -27.38 10.04
N ASP A 269 13.40 -27.78 9.94
CA ASP A 269 14.16 -27.82 8.68
C ASP A 269 14.42 -29.30 8.33
N ILE A 270 13.65 -29.82 7.38
CA ILE A 270 13.64 -31.23 7.00
C ILE A 270 14.26 -31.36 5.63
N LEU A 271 15.29 -32.19 5.51
CA LEU A 271 16.09 -32.42 4.32
C LEU A 271 15.60 -33.66 3.57
N PHE A 272 15.39 -33.54 2.26
CA PHE A 272 14.81 -34.58 1.41
C PHE A 272 15.26 -34.39 -0.07
N PRO A 273 15.30 -35.48 -0.87
CA PRO A 273 15.67 -35.43 -2.27
C PRO A 273 14.64 -34.63 -3.12
N PRO A 274 15.03 -34.14 -4.30
CA PRO A 274 14.12 -33.44 -5.18
C PRO A 274 13.06 -34.38 -5.76
N VAL A 275 11.86 -33.85 -5.98
CA VAL A 275 10.77 -34.56 -6.66
C VAL A 275 10.05 -33.60 -7.61
N ILE A 276 9.99 -33.97 -8.89
CA ILE A 276 9.29 -33.23 -9.95
C ILE A 276 7.80 -33.62 -9.92
N ARG A 277 7.01 -32.80 -9.23
CA ARG A 277 5.57 -33.00 -9.05
C ARG A 277 4.80 -32.79 -10.35
N LYS A 278 5.13 -31.72 -11.07
CA LYS A 278 4.46 -31.33 -12.31
C LYS A 278 5.49 -31.01 -13.38
N LEU A 279 5.20 -31.46 -14.59
CA LEU A 279 5.84 -31.05 -15.83
C LEU A 279 4.74 -31.09 -16.89
N MET A 280 4.43 -29.94 -17.49
CA MET A 280 3.23 -29.75 -18.31
C MET A 280 3.62 -29.37 -19.75
N ASP A 281 2.66 -29.52 -20.67
CA ASP A 281 2.82 -29.13 -22.07
C ASP A 281 3.20 -27.66 -22.21
N ALA A 282 3.89 -27.35 -23.32
CA ALA A 282 4.31 -26.00 -23.61
C ALA A 282 3.09 -25.07 -23.84
N ILE A 283 2.98 -24.02 -23.04
CA ILE A 283 1.96 -22.97 -23.15
C ILE A 283 2.56 -21.71 -23.76
N SER A 284 1.77 -20.97 -24.53
CA SER A 284 2.20 -19.69 -25.13
C SER A 284 1.68 -18.52 -24.28
N ASP A 285 2.56 -17.82 -23.57
CA ASP A 285 2.24 -16.64 -22.74
C ASP A 285 3.37 -15.59 -22.78
N HIS A 286 3.33 -14.68 -23.78
CA HIS A 286 4.42 -13.80 -24.27
C HIS A 286 5.66 -14.53 -24.81
N HIS A 287 6.18 -15.48 -24.05
CA HIS A 287 7.18 -16.46 -24.43
C HIS A 287 6.53 -17.83 -24.34
N TRP A 288 7.09 -18.82 -25.01
CA TRP A 288 6.66 -20.18 -24.75
C TRP A 288 7.20 -20.65 -23.41
N CYS A 289 6.39 -21.42 -22.71
CA CYS A 289 6.67 -21.83 -21.36
C CYS A 289 6.38 -23.31 -21.21
N ILE A 290 7.37 -24.10 -20.77
CA ILE A 290 7.16 -25.48 -20.30
C ILE A 290 7.07 -25.43 -18.75
N PRO A 291 5.86 -25.46 -18.16
CA PRO A 291 5.67 -25.27 -16.73
C PRO A 291 6.11 -26.50 -15.94
N PHE A 292 6.73 -26.29 -14.78
CA PHE A 292 7.11 -27.35 -13.86
C PHE A 292 6.85 -26.98 -12.40
N SER A 293 6.81 -28.00 -11.54
CA SER A 293 6.82 -27.84 -10.08
C SER A 293 7.73 -28.88 -9.47
N VAL A 294 8.72 -28.43 -8.70
CA VAL A 294 9.74 -29.29 -8.08
C VAL A 294 9.79 -29.00 -6.59
N SER A 295 9.67 -30.02 -5.75
CA SER A 295 9.94 -29.93 -4.31
C SER A 295 11.36 -30.42 -4.02
N GLY A 296 12.06 -29.85 -3.05
CA GLY A 296 13.37 -30.35 -2.60
C GLY A 296 14.01 -29.43 -1.56
N ASN A 297 14.63 -30.01 -0.52
CA ASN A 297 15.41 -29.27 0.47
C ASN A 297 16.70 -30.04 0.79
N PRO A 298 17.91 -29.51 0.50
CA PRO A 298 18.24 -28.17 0.01
C PRO A 298 17.71 -27.89 -1.40
N GLU A 299 17.66 -26.61 -1.76
CA GLU A 299 17.20 -26.12 -3.05
C GLU A 299 17.83 -26.93 -4.20
N PRO A 300 17.00 -27.54 -5.07
CA PRO A 300 17.51 -28.40 -6.13
C PRO A 300 18.06 -27.61 -7.31
N LYS A 301 19.19 -28.05 -7.83
CA LYS A 301 19.76 -27.57 -9.08
C LYS A 301 18.97 -28.16 -10.25
N LEU A 302 18.41 -27.27 -11.07
CA LEU A 302 17.64 -27.63 -12.27
C LEU A 302 18.51 -27.56 -13.52
N SER A 303 18.30 -28.49 -14.45
CA SER A 303 18.91 -28.47 -15.78
C SER A 303 18.01 -29.15 -16.81
N TRP A 304 18.16 -28.80 -18.08
CA TRP A 304 17.31 -29.28 -19.17
C TRP A 304 18.08 -30.00 -20.26
N LEU A 305 17.46 -31.04 -20.82
CA LEU A 305 17.90 -31.70 -22.05
C LEU A 305 16.83 -31.54 -23.14
N LEU A 306 17.24 -31.31 -24.39
CA LEU A 306 16.41 -31.37 -25.59
C LEU A 306 16.90 -32.51 -26.46
N ASN A 307 16.06 -33.52 -26.68
CA ASN A 307 16.39 -34.74 -27.43
C ASN A 307 17.68 -35.42 -26.92
N GLY A 308 17.89 -35.41 -25.60
CA GLY A 308 19.05 -35.98 -24.92
C GLY A 308 20.33 -35.13 -24.96
N GLN A 309 20.30 -33.95 -25.57
CA GLN A 309 21.41 -32.99 -25.55
C GLN A 309 21.14 -31.86 -24.55
N PRO A 310 22.16 -31.32 -23.85
CA PRO A 310 21.96 -30.22 -22.92
C PRO A 310 21.41 -28.98 -23.62
N VAL A 311 20.41 -28.35 -22.99
CA VAL A 311 19.86 -27.08 -23.46
C VAL A 311 20.79 -25.95 -23.04
N ASP A 312 21.31 -25.20 -24.01
CA ASP A 312 22.11 -24.01 -23.75
C ASP A 312 21.20 -22.86 -23.28
N GLU A 313 21.13 -22.66 -21.97
CA GLU A 313 20.40 -21.55 -21.37
C GLU A 313 21.13 -20.21 -21.60
N GLY A 314 20.38 -19.18 -21.98
CA GLY A 314 20.88 -17.88 -22.37
C GLY A 314 19.79 -16.81 -22.40
N ARG A 315 19.86 -15.88 -23.36
CA ARG A 315 18.85 -14.81 -23.49
C ARG A 315 17.49 -15.30 -23.99
N PHE A 316 17.47 -16.39 -24.77
CA PHE A 316 16.27 -16.86 -25.48
C PHE A 316 15.66 -18.12 -24.87
N ILE A 317 16.45 -18.96 -24.18
CA ILE A 317 15.96 -20.13 -23.45
C ILE A 317 16.47 -20.01 -22.01
N ARG A 318 15.61 -20.00 -21.00
CA ARG A 318 16.02 -19.91 -19.60
C ARG A 318 15.01 -20.51 -18.64
N THR A 319 15.49 -21.10 -17.57
CA THR A 319 14.69 -21.59 -16.45
C THR A 319 14.38 -20.43 -15.50
N MET A 320 13.09 -20.17 -15.26
CA MET A 320 12.62 -19.12 -14.36
C MET A 320 11.75 -19.72 -13.25
N ILE A 321 12.08 -19.45 -11.98
CA ILE A 321 11.19 -19.75 -10.86
C ILE A 321 10.26 -18.55 -10.66
N HIS A 322 8.96 -18.79 -10.66
CA HIS A 322 7.94 -17.75 -10.56
C HIS A 322 7.36 -17.65 -9.15
N ASP A 323 7.24 -18.77 -8.45
CA ASP A 323 6.63 -18.83 -7.13
C ASP A 323 7.26 -19.94 -6.27
N TYR A 324 7.21 -19.76 -4.96
CA TYR A 324 7.53 -20.79 -3.97
C TYR A 324 6.35 -20.92 -3.01
N SER A 325 5.59 -21.99 -3.18
CA SER A 325 4.36 -22.22 -2.41
C SER A 325 4.30 -23.67 -1.94
N GLU A 326 3.76 -23.92 -0.75
CA GLU A 326 3.60 -25.28 -0.20
C GLU A 326 4.88 -26.14 -0.16
N GLY A 327 6.06 -25.53 -0.13
CA GLY A 327 7.34 -26.26 -0.15
C GLY A 327 7.82 -26.68 -1.54
N GLU A 328 7.16 -26.18 -2.60
CA GLU A 328 7.47 -26.46 -4.01
C GLU A 328 7.94 -25.20 -4.74
N TYR A 329 8.92 -25.36 -5.63
CA TYR A 329 9.36 -24.36 -6.59
C TYR A 329 8.53 -24.50 -7.86
N HIS A 330 7.72 -23.49 -8.14
CA HIS A 330 6.93 -23.41 -9.37
C HIS A 330 7.64 -22.52 -10.37
N GLY A 331 7.93 -23.06 -11.54
CA GLY A 331 8.73 -22.38 -12.53
C GLY A 331 8.41 -22.82 -13.94
N CYS A 332 9.19 -22.29 -14.87
CA CYS A 332 9.02 -22.54 -16.27
C CYS A 332 10.35 -22.52 -17.04
N LEU A 333 10.53 -23.44 -17.98
CA LEU A 333 11.50 -23.24 -19.07
C LEU A 333 10.89 -22.30 -20.10
N GLN A 334 11.38 -21.07 -20.11
CA GLN A 334 10.92 -20.01 -20.99
C GLN A 334 11.71 -20.04 -22.30
N LEU A 335 11.03 -20.03 -23.45
CA LEU A 335 11.58 -19.93 -24.79
C LEU A 335 11.02 -18.68 -25.49
N ASP A 336 11.89 -17.76 -25.91
CA ASP A 336 11.52 -16.59 -26.71
C ASP A 336 11.39 -16.98 -28.19
N SER A 337 10.20 -16.82 -28.74
CA SER A 337 9.92 -17.01 -30.18
C SER A 337 10.51 -18.31 -30.78
N PRO A 338 10.28 -19.49 -30.17
CA PRO A 338 10.78 -20.77 -30.65
C PRO A 338 10.21 -21.10 -32.03
N THR A 339 11.02 -21.78 -32.83
CA THR A 339 10.66 -22.25 -34.18
C THR A 339 10.48 -23.77 -34.19
N HIS A 340 10.20 -24.35 -35.35
CA HIS A 340 10.11 -25.81 -35.52
C HIS A 340 11.39 -26.55 -35.07
N ILE A 341 12.56 -25.89 -35.06
CA ILE A 341 13.84 -26.46 -34.61
C ILE A 341 13.85 -26.71 -33.09
N ASN A 342 13.03 -25.98 -32.33
CA ASN A 342 12.91 -26.16 -30.88
C ASN A 342 11.95 -27.28 -30.51
N ASN A 343 11.23 -27.88 -31.48
CA ASN A 343 10.33 -28.99 -31.22
C ASN A 343 11.13 -30.23 -30.78
N GLY A 344 10.65 -30.94 -29.78
CA GLY A 344 11.31 -32.17 -29.33
C GLY A 344 10.92 -32.61 -27.93
N GLN A 345 11.63 -33.62 -27.45
CA GLN A 345 11.48 -34.15 -26.10
C GLN A 345 12.39 -33.37 -25.14
N TYR A 346 11.77 -32.63 -24.22
CA TYR A 346 12.43 -31.91 -23.15
C TYR A 346 12.46 -32.76 -21.88
N THR A 347 13.63 -32.91 -21.27
CA THR A 347 13.82 -33.57 -19.97
C THR A 347 14.24 -32.54 -18.95
N LEU A 348 13.48 -32.41 -17.86
CA LEU A 348 13.88 -31.64 -16.67
C LEU A 348 14.62 -32.57 -15.72
N LEU A 349 15.83 -32.19 -15.32
CA LEU A 349 16.65 -32.85 -14.30
C LEU A 349 16.73 -31.95 -13.06
N ALA A 350 16.31 -32.46 -11.91
CA ALA A 350 16.38 -31.78 -10.63
C ALA A 350 17.29 -32.58 -9.68
N SER A 351 18.35 -31.96 -9.16
CA SER A 351 19.34 -32.64 -8.31
C SER A 351 19.68 -31.84 -7.05
N ASN A 352 19.84 -32.53 -5.92
CA ASN A 352 20.47 -31.97 -4.72
C ASN A 352 21.42 -33.01 -4.09
N VAL A 353 21.98 -32.71 -2.93
CA VAL A 353 22.95 -33.61 -2.26
C VAL A 353 22.34 -34.93 -1.77
N TYR A 354 21.01 -35.06 -1.75
CA TYR A 354 20.28 -36.22 -1.26
C TYR A 354 19.68 -37.09 -2.37
N GLY A 355 19.60 -36.59 -3.60
CA GLY A 355 19.12 -37.36 -4.74
C GLY A 355 18.92 -36.54 -6.00
N GLU A 356 18.40 -37.19 -7.02
CA GLU A 356 18.06 -36.60 -8.32
C GLU A 356 16.74 -37.20 -8.80
N ASP A 357 15.95 -36.38 -9.50
CA ASP A 357 14.72 -36.78 -10.18
C ASP A 357 14.69 -36.20 -11.59
N SER A 358 14.04 -36.91 -12.52
CA SER A 358 14.00 -36.55 -13.94
C SER A 358 12.64 -36.82 -14.56
N LYS A 359 12.14 -35.90 -15.40
CA LYS A 359 10.85 -36.07 -16.08
C LYS A 359 10.89 -35.50 -17.49
N ASP A 360 10.19 -36.17 -18.41
CA ASP A 360 10.16 -35.84 -19.83
C ASP A 360 8.81 -35.27 -20.26
N ILE A 361 8.84 -34.36 -21.24
CA ILE A 361 7.67 -33.82 -21.92
C ILE A 361 8.00 -33.51 -23.38
N PHE A 362 7.05 -33.76 -24.29
CA PHE A 362 7.21 -33.38 -25.69
C PHE A 362 6.64 -31.98 -25.93
N ALA A 363 7.45 -31.04 -26.40
CA ALA A 363 7.02 -29.69 -26.73
C ALA A 363 7.02 -29.45 -28.24
N HIS A 364 5.92 -28.89 -28.74
CA HIS A 364 5.74 -28.53 -30.13
C HIS A 364 5.32 -27.06 -30.26
N PHE A 365 6.12 -26.28 -30.99
CA PHE A 365 6.03 -24.83 -31.10
C PHE A 365 5.50 -24.37 -32.45
N MET A 366 6.01 -24.93 -33.55
CA MET A 366 5.60 -24.59 -34.92
C MET A 366 5.66 -25.80 -35.85
N HIS A 367 4.77 -25.86 -36.84
CA HIS A 367 4.84 -26.83 -37.93
C HIS A 367 6.01 -26.51 -38.86
N GLU A 368 6.66 -27.54 -39.41
CA GLU A 368 7.69 -27.38 -40.43
C GLU A 368 7.09 -26.81 -41.72
N PRO A 369 7.62 -25.69 -42.26
CA PRO A 369 7.02 -25.00 -43.40
C PRO A 369 7.19 -25.71 -44.76
N TRP A 370 7.86 -26.88 -44.80
CA TRP A 370 8.21 -27.58 -46.06
C TRP A 370 7.92 -29.06 -45.97
N ASN A 371 6.69 -29.42 -45.65
CA ASN A 371 6.25 -30.81 -45.77
C ASN A 371 4.91 -30.86 -46.50
N GLU A 372 4.90 -30.44 -47.77
CA GLU A 372 4.03 -31.00 -48.81
C GLU A 372 4.39 -30.45 -50.20
N SER A 373 4.51 -31.37 -51.15
CA SER A 373 4.74 -31.15 -52.57
C SER A 373 3.62 -30.33 -53.21
N VAL A 374 3.80 -29.02 -53.34
CA VAL A 374 2.92 -28.18 -54.16
C VAL A 374 3.76 -27.46 -55.20
N THR A 375 3.47 -27.78 -56.45
CA THR A 375 4.02 -27.18 -57.66
C THR A 375 3.81 -25.67 -57.67
N ASP A 376 4.92 -24.92 -57.79
CA ASP A 376 4.91 -23.47 -58.03
C ASP A 376 4.06 -23.10 -59.26
N PRO A 377 3.16 -22.10 -59.17
CA PRO A 377 2.70 -21.41 -60.36
C PRO A 377 3.78 -20.42 -60.82
N VAL A 378 4.39 -20.76 -61.95
CA VAL A 378 5.28 -19.89 -62.73
C VAL A 378 4.51 -18.65 -63.18
N TYR A 379 4.99 -17.47 -62.81
CA TYR A 379 4.79 -16.26 -63.60
C TYR A 379 6.15 -15.59 -63.86
N TYR A 380 6.46 -15.46 -65.16
CA TYR A 380 7.68 -14.93 -65.77
C TYR A 380 8.11 -13.55 -65.17
N GLY A 381 9.38 -13.14 -65.20
CA GLY A 381 10.41 -13.54 -66.16
C GLY A 381 11.84 -13.18 -65.77
N LYS A 382 12.75 -13.70 -66.59
CA LYS A 382 14.21 -13.68 -66.49
C LYS A 382 14.81 -12.59 -67.39
N CYS A 383 16.10 -12.31 -67.14
CA CYS A 383 17.09 -11.54 -67.91
C CYS A 383 17.27 -10.08 -67.41
N THR A 384 18.47 -9.56 -67.14
CA THR A 384 19.83 -9.91 -67.61
C THR A 384 20.91 -9.32 -66.69
N ASP A 385 22.10 -9.92 -66.79
CA ASP A 385 23.37 -9.54 -66.17
C ASP A 385 24.02 -8.29 -66.79
N ASP A 386 25.06 -7.80 -66.11
CA ASP A 386 26.12 -6.83 -66.48
C ASP A 386 25.85 -5.31 -66.37
N THR A 387 26.46 -4.67 -65.35
CA THR A 387 27.62 -3.74 -65.48
C THR A 387 28.15 -3.36 -64.08
N PRO A 388 29.48 -3.32 -63.83
CA PRO A 388 30.06 -3.02 -62.52
C PRO A 388 30.36 -1.53 -62.32
N LEU A 389 30.04 -0.95 -61.16
CA LEU A 389 30.51 0.40 -60.81
C LEU A 389 30.74 0.59 -59.29
N GLY A 390 32.00 0.87 -58.93
CA GLY A 390 32.33 1.89 -57.94
C GLY A 390 32.67 1.45 -56.50
N GLN A 391 33.97 1.56 -56.16
CA GLN A 391 34.52 1.56 -54.80
C GLN A 391 33.87 2.61 -53.87
N PRO A 392 33.88 2.41 -52.53
CA PRO A 392 33.38 3.38 -51.57
C PRO A 392 34.35 4.57 -51.37
N LYS A 393 33.79 5.79 -51.27
CA LYS A 393 34.52 7.04 -51.01
C LYS A 393 34.69 7.30 -49.50
N ASP A 394 35.87 6.98 -48.96
CA ASP A 394 36.34 7.42 -47.63
C ASP A 394 36.81 8.89 -47.65
N LYS A 395 35.91 9.85 -47.86
CA LYS A 395 36.29 11.28 -47.81
C LYS A 395 35.43 12.18 -46.92
N VAL A 396 34.43 11.64 -46.22
CA VAL A 396 33.55 12.44 -45.34
C VAL A 396 33.91 12.30 -43.86
N ALA A 397 34.45 11.16 -43.43
CA ALA A 397 34.79 10.91 -42.02
C ALA A 397 35.95 11.78 -41.50
N VAL A 398 36.92 12.13 -42.34
CA VAL A 398 38.14 12.84 -41.92
C VAL A 398 37.87 14.31 -41.57
N TYR A 399 36.93 14.98 -42.26
CA TYR A 399 36.61 16.39 -41.98
C TYR A 399 35.86 16.59 -40.66
N VAL A 400 35.03 15.62 -40.26
CA VAL A 400 34.27 15.69 -39.01
C VAL A 400 35.19 15.53 -37.80
N VAL A 401 36.17 14.62 -37.87
CA VAL A 401 37.12 14.39 -36.77
C VAL A 401 38.06 15.59 -36.57
N VAL A 402 38.53 16.22 -37.66
CA VAL A 402 39.38 17.42 -37.58
C VAL A 402 38.59 18.62 -37.04
N GLY A 403 37.30 18.75 -37.38
CA GLY A 403 36.43 19.79 -36.83
C GLY A 403 36.23 19.69 -35.32
N ILE A 404 35.98 18.48 -34.80
CA ILE A 404 35.80 18.25 -33.35
C ILE A 404 37.09 18.51 -32.58
N ALA A 405 38.25 18.13 -33.14
CA ALA A 405 39.55 18.41 -32.52
C ALA A 405 39.85 19.92 -32.45
N ALA A 406 39.48 20.69 -33.47
CA ALA A 406 39.70 22.14 -33.48
C ALA A 406 38.81 22.88 -32.46
N VAL A 407 37.56 22.47 -32.31
CA VAL A 407 36.62 23.08 -31.34
C VAL A 407 37.03 22.77 -29.90
N THR A 408 37.46 21.54 -29.63
CA THR A 408 37.94 21.16 -28.29
C THR A 408 39.23 21.87 -27.91
N PHE A 409 40.16 22.05 -28.87
CA PHE A 409 41.41 22.76 -28.63
C PHE A 409 41.20 24.27 -28.40
N THR A 410 40.29 24.90 -29.15
CA THR A 410 39.95 26.32 -28.96
C THR A 410 39.21 26.58 -27.65
N GLY A 411 38.32 25.68 -27.23
CA GLY A 411 37.66 25.73 -25.92
C GLY A 411 38.65 25.62 -24.75
N PHE A 412 39.65 24.74 -24.87
CA PHE A 412 40.67 24.56 -23.84
C PHE A 412 41.57 25.80 -23.68
N ILE A 413 41.95 26.44 -24.80
CA ILE A 413 42.72 27.69 -24.77
C ILE A 413 41.90 28.82 -24.13
N LEU A 414 40.60 28.93 -24.45
CA LEU A 414 39.72 29.96 -23.87
C LEU A 414 39.58 29.79 -22.35
N MET A 415 39.46 28.55 -21.88
CA MET A 415 39.35 28.23 -20.45
C MET A 415 40.64 28.58 -19.70
N LEU A 416 41.82 28.33 -20.29
CA LEU A 416 43.11 28.75 -19.72
C LEU A 416 43.27 30.28 -19.67
N VAL A 417 42.72 31.02 -20.63
CA VAL A 417 42.71 32.50 -20.61
C VAL A 417 41.82 33.01 -19.47
N ILE A 418 40.63 32.44 -19.29
CA ILE A 418 39.72 32.81 -18.19
C ILE A 418 40.35 32.51 -16.81
N LEU A 419 41.00 31.36 -16.66
CA LEU A 419 41.72 31.00 -15.43
C LEU A 419 42.94 31.88 -15.16
N LYS A 420 43.60 32.40 -16.20
CA LYS A 420 44.78 33.26 -16.07
C LYS A 420 44.43 34.73 -15.79
N PHE A 421 43.26 35.21 -16.23
CA PHE A 421 42.80 36.58 -16.01
C PHE A 421 41.77 36.75 -14.87
N GLY A 422 41.10 35.68 -14.43
CA GLY A 422 40.12 35.72 -13.33
C GLY A 422 40.72 35.86 -11.92
N ARG A 423 42.04 35.94 -11.79
CA ARG A 423 42.74 35.85 -10.49
C ARG A 423 43.00 37.20 -9.79
N ASN A 424 42.47 38.32 -10.31
CA ASN A 424 42.57 39.63 -9.68
C ASN A 424 41.23 40.40 -9.76
N SER A 425 40.28 40.08 -8.89
CA SER A 425 39.24 41.05 -8.51
C SER A 425 38.92 40.91 -7.02
N LYS A 426 39.37 41.90 -6.25
CA LYS A 426 39.00 42.13 -4.85
C LYS A 426 37.60 42.73 -4.82
N PHE A 427 36.62 42.08 -4.21
CA PHE A 427 35.60 42.72 -3.38
C PHE A 427 34.94 41.64 -2.50
N GLY A 428 35.14 41.75 -1.18
CA GLY A 428 34.54 40.86 -0.20
C GLY A 428 33.49 41.60 0.63
N ILE A 429 32.46 40.87 1.05
CA ILE A 429 31.63 41.19 2.23
C ILE A 429 31.39 39.88 3.00
N LYS A 430 31.70 39.95 4.31
CA LYS A 430 31.64 38.93 5.38
C LYS A 430 30.17 38.74 5.84
N GLY A 431 29.64 37.64 6.41
CA GLY A 431 30.08 36.32 6.94
C GLY A 431 28.79 35.55 7.34
N PRO A 432 28.73 34.63 8.33
CA PRO A 432 29.77 33.79 8.95
C PRO A 432 29.49 32.26 8.86
N SER A 433 30.60 31.50 8.83
CA SER A 433 30.82 30.15 9.41
C SER A 433 29.86 28.99 9.11
N SER A 434 30.33 28.19 8.14
CA SER A 434 30.26 26.73 8.00
C SER A 434 30.22 25.91 9.30
N VAL A 435 29.37 24.89 9.31
CA VAL A 435 29.72 23.57 9.85
C VAL A 435 29.63 22.58 8.69
N ILE A 436 30.75 21.90 8.46
CA ILE A 436 30.97 20.89 7.43
C ILE A 436 30.18 19.64 7.81
N SER A 437 29.33 19.16 6.89
CA SER A 437 28.94 17.76 6.81
C SER A 437 29.02 17.36 5.35
N ASN A 438 29.81 16.32 5.10
CA ASN A 438 30.27 15.85 3.80
C ASN A 438 29.14 15.68 2.78
N ASP A 439 29.42 16.14 1.56
CA ASP A 439 28.66 15.83 0.36
C ASP A 439 28.78 14.33 0.05
N ASP A 440 27.68 13.60 0.14
CA ASP A 440 27.42 12.36 -0.59
C ASP A 440 25.92 12.06 -0.50
N ASP A 441 25.10 12.78 -1.27
CA ASP A 441 23.72 12.39 -1.59
C ASP A 441 23.15 13.21 -2.77
N SER A 442 23.94 13.34 -3.84
CA SER A 442 23.45 13.85 -5.14
C SER A 442 23.16 12.68 -6.07
N ALA A 443 21.89 12.31 -6.15
CA ALA A 443 21.40 11.40 -7.17
C ALA A 443 21.43 12.07 -8.55
N SER A 444 22.25 11.53 -9.47
CA SER A 444 22.03 11.63 -10.92
C SER A 444 22.58 10.38 -11.63
N PRO A 445 21.99 9.97 -12.76
CA PRO A 445 21.98 8.58 -13.21
C PRO A 445 22.88 8.29 -14.42
N LEU A 446 23.17 6.99 -14.62
CA LEU A 446 23.66 6.29 -15.83
C LEU A 446 25.15 6.48 -16.24
N HIS A 447 25.97 5.43 -16.06
CA HIS A 447 26.29 4.43 -17.11
C HIS A 447 27.31 3.36 -16.64
N HIS A 448 27.04 2.11 -17.04
CA HIS A 448 27.92 0.94 -17.19
C HIS A 448 28.77 0.44 -15.99
N VAL A 449 28.52 -0.78 -15.53
CA VAL A 449 29.17 -2.02 -16.04
C VAL A 449 28.47 -3.25 -15.43
N SER A 450 28.21 -4.21 -16.29
CA SER A 450 27.76 -5.57 -16.05
C SER A 450 28.84 -6.47 -15.42
N ASN A 451 28.37 -7.51 -14.73
CA ASN A 451 29.05 -8.72 -14.21
C ASN A 451 29.67 -8.63 -12.81
N GLY A 452 29.21 -9.55 -11.94
CA GLY A 452 29.94 -9.95 -10.75
C GLY A 452 29.04 -10.28 -9.56
N SER A 453 28.48 -11.48 -9.57
CA SER A 453 27.88 -12.19 -8.44
C SER A 453 28.69 -11.99 -7.15
N ASN A 454 28.00 -11.64 -6.06
CA ASN A 454 28.29 -12.03 -4.68
C ASN A 454 27.15 -11.54 -3.78
N THR A 455 26.17 -12.40 -3.58
CA THR A 455 25.19 -12.30 -2.50
C THR A 455 25.86 -12.64 -1.17
N PRO A 456 25.79 -11.79 -0.13
CA PRO A 456 25.94 -12.26 1.23
C PRO A 456 24.60 -12.84 1.67
N SER A 457 24.68 -14.12 2.02
CA SER A 457 23.74 -14.93 2.76
C SER A 457 23.06 -14.19 3.92
N SER A 458 21.77 -14.48 4.05
CA SER A 458 20.88 -14.16 5.15
C SER A 458 21.31 -14.82 6.47
N SER A 459 21.71 -14.01 7.43
CA SER A 459 21.52 -14.31 8.85
C SER A 459 21.54 -13.01 9.63
N ASP A 460 20.36 -12.39 9.78
CA ASP A 460 19.91 -11.77 11.03
C ASP A 460 18.52 -11.17 10.82
N ILE A 461 17.52 -11.89 11.35
CA ILE A 461 16.15 -11.44 11.49
C ILE A 461 16.15 -10.38 12.60
N ASN A 462 16.28 -9.11 12.22
CA ASN A 462 15.78 -7.92 12.93
C ASN A 462 16.29 -6.63 12.25
N ALA A 463 15.66 -6.21 11.15
CA ALA A 463 15.90 -4.87 10.59
C ALA A 463 14.68 -4.32 9.83
N GLU A 464 13.49 -4.34 10.42
CA GLU A 464 12.33 -3.56 9.94
C GLU A 464 12.18 -2.24 10.72
N ALA A 465 13.23 -1.43 10.73
CA ALA A 465 13.17 -0.06 11.24
C ALA A 465 13.86 0.87 10.26
N VAL A 466 13.15 1.88 9.77
CA VAL A 466 13.75 3.00 9.04
C VAL A 466 14.40 3.90 10.10
N ILE A 467 15.71 4.09 10.01
CA ILE A 467 16.44 5.03 10.85
C ILE A 467 16.29 6.41 10.21
N ILE A 468 15.53 7.30 10.85
CA ILE A 468 15.43 8.71 10.47
C ILE A 468 16.01 9.51 11.63
N GLY A 469 17.21 10.08 11.43
CA GLY A 469 17.98 10.71 12.50
C GLY A 469 18.35 9.72 13.62
N MET A 470 18.14 10.10 14.88
CA MET A 470 18.47 9.29 16.08
C MET A 470 17.32 8.39 16.57
N THR A 471 16.21 8.30 15.83
CA THR A 471 15.00 7.57 16.23
C THR A 471 14.81 6.31 15.40
N LYS A 472 14.69 5.15 16.06
CA LYS A 472 14.24 3.89 15.46
C LYS A 472 12.72 3.88 15.41
N ILE A 473 12.14 4.04 14.22
CA ILE A 473 10.69 3.96 14.02
C ILE A 473 10.36 2.54 13.54
N PRO A 474 9.51 1.78 14.27
CA PRO A 474 9.07 0.46 13.83
C PRO A 474 8.22 0.58 12.56
N VAL A 475 8.55 -0.20 11.53
CA VAL A 475 7.73 -0.29 10.32
C VAL A 475 6.47 -1.08 10.68
N ILE A 476 5.34 -0.38 10.79
CA ILE A 476 4.03 -1.02 10.84
C ILE A 476 3.58 -1.17 9.39
N GLU A 477 3.54 -2.41 8.89
CA GLU A 477 2.88 -2.70 7.62
C GLU A 477 1.39 -2.39 7.75
N ASN A 478 0.93 -1.44 6.93
CA ASN A 478 -0.49 -1.15 6.84
C ASN A 478 -1.09 -2.04 5.72
N PRO A 479 -1.97 -3.01 6.03
CA PRO A 479 -2.43 -4.05 5.10
C PRO A 479 -3.35 -3.55 3.96
N GLN A 480 -3.49 -2.24 3.79
CA GLN A 480 -4.52 -1.62 2.95
C GLN A 480 -4.10 -1.32 1.51
N TYR A 481 -3.06 -1.96 0.98
CA TYR A 481 -2.83 -1.86 -0.47
C TYR A 481 -3.73 -2.81 -1.27
N PHE A 482 -4.06 -4.02 -0.79
CA PHE A 482 -4.88 -4.95 -1.59
C PHE A 482 -5.74 -5.99 -0.81
N ARG A 483 -5.99 -5.81 0.49
CA ARG A 483 -6.99 -6.62 1.20
C ARG A 483 -8.21 -5.78 1.58
N SER A 484 -9.35 -6.16 1.02
CA SER A 484 -10.72 -5.68 1.30
C SER A 484 -11.28 -4.60 0.36
N THR A 485 -11.43 -4.92 -0.93
CA THR A 485 -12.54 -4.42 -1.78
C THR A 485 -13.52 -5.52 -2.17
N SER A 486 -13.54 -6.65 -1.46
CA SER A 486 -14.55 -7.70 -1.64
C SER A 486 -15.96 -7.29 -1.15
N GLY A 487 -16.12 -6.10 -0.56
CA GLY A 487 -17.41 -5.59 -0.09
C GLY A 487 -17.95 -4.36 -0.82
N LEU A 488 -17.22 -3.78 -1.78
CA LEU A 488 -17.63 -2.53 -2.47
C LEU A 488 -17.80 -2.67 -3.99
N LEU A 489 -17.55 -3.85 -4.54
CA LEU A 489 -17.84 -4.13 -5.95
C LEU A 489 -19.28 -4.61 -6.05
N LYS A 490 -20.14 -3.84 -6.74
CA LYS A 490 -21.39 -4.39 -7.28
C LYS A 490 -20.99 -5.59 -8.13
N SER A 491 -21.61 -6.74 -7.91
CA SER A 491 -21.30 -8.03 -8.51
C SER A 491 -21.42 -8.10 -10.04
N ASP A 492 -21.69 -6.98 -10.72
CA ASP A 492 -21.88 -6.86 -12.18
C ASP A 492 -21.24 -5.57 -12.75
N THR A 493 -20.02 -5.21 -12.33
CA THR A 493 -19.32 -4.06 -12.95
C THR A 493 -18.85 -4.45 -14.36
N PHE A 494 -19.54 -3.94 -15.39
CA PHE A 494 -19.17 -4.20 -16.79
C PHE A 494 -18.06 -3.25 -17.25
N VAL A 495 -16.83 -3.76 -17.35
CA VAL A 495 -15.72 -3.03 -17.96
C VAL A 495 -15.89 -3.05 -19.48
N GLN A 496 -15.92 -1.88 -20.12
CA GLN A 496 -16.06 -1.79 -21.57
C GLN A 496 -14.80 -2.30 -22.28
N HIS A 497 -14.98 -3.30 -23.15
CA HIS A 497 -13.91 -3.84 -23.99
C HIS A 497 -13.88 -3.12 -25.35
N ILE A 498 -12.76 -2.48 -25.65
CA ILE A 498 -12.51 -1.75 -26.89
C ILE A 498 -11.64 -2.62 -27.79
N LYS A 499 -12.06 -2.81 -29.06
CA LYS A 499 -11.34 -3.63 -30.02
C LYS A 499 -10.05 -2.96 -30.47
N ARG A 500 -8.97 -3.72 -30.67
CA ARG A 500 -7.64 -3.19 -30.98
C ARG A 500 -7.61 -2.37 -32.28
N HIS A 501 -8.36 -2.81 -33.29
CA HIS A 501 -8.46 -2.14 -34.59
C HIS A 501 -9.21 -0.81 -34.54
N ASN A 502 -9.98 -0.54 -33.48
CA ASN A 502 -10.60 0.76 -33.27
C ASN A 502 -9.62 1.80 -32.70
N ILE A 503 -8.42 1.40 -32.28
CA ILE A 503 -7.44 2.28 -31.61
C ILE A 503 -6.26 2.56 -32.55
N VAL A 504 -6.17 3.79 -33.04
CA VAL A 504 -5.08 4.26 -33.92
C VAL A 504 -4.16 5.20 -33.16
N LEU A 505 -2.98 4.70 -32.76
CA LEU A 505 -1.96 5.49 -32.04
C LEU A 505 -1.40 6.59 -32.96
N LYS A 506 -1.24 7.81 -32.43
CA LYS A 506 -0.74 8.99 -33.15
C LYS A 506 0.67 9.38 -32.71
N ARG A 507 0.82 9.81 -31.45
CA ARG A 507 2.11 10.24 -30.88
C ARG A 507 2.24 9.86 -29.42
N GLU A 508 3.46 9.66 -28.95
CA GLU A 508 3.76 9.46 -27.53
C GLU A 508 3.57 10.79 -26.77
N LEU A 509 2.85 10.74 -25.65
CA LEU A 509 2.61 11.87 -24.72
C LEU A 509 3.58 11.82 -23.53
N GLY A 510 4.00 10.62 -23.12
CA GLY A 510 4.96 10.42 -22.04
C GLY A 510 5.17 8.94 -21.71
N GLU A 511 6.18 8.69 -20.89
CA GLU A 511 6.53 7.38 -20.34
C GLU A 511 6.59 7.50 -18.81
N GLY A 512 6.04 6.52 -18.10
CA GLY A 512 6.25 6.38 -16.65
C GLY A 512 6.43 4.92 -16.23
N ALA A 513 6.42 4.70 -14.91
CA ALA A 513 6.78 3.43 -14.29
C ALA A 513 5.98 2.21 -14.77
N PHE A 514 4.75 2.42 -15.24
CA PHE A 514 3.84 1.36 -15.68
C PHE A 514 3.73 1.21 -17.20
N GLY A 515 4.42 2.07 -17.96
CA GLY A 515 4.49 2.00 -19.42
C GLY A 515 4.25 3.34 -20.12
N LYS A 516 4.03 3.27 -21.44
CA LYS A 516 3.95 4.45 -22.32
C LYS A 516 2.52 4.92 -22.51
N VAL A 517 2.35 6.22 -22.67
CA VAL A 517 1.05 6.83 -22.96
C VAL A 517 1.08 7.57 -24.28
N PHE A 518 0.06 7.31 -25.09
CA PHE A 518 -0.06 7.79 -26.45
C PHE A 518 -1.34 8.60 -26.61
N LEU A 519 -1.27 9.64 -27.43
CA LEU A 519 -2.45 10.20 -28.08
C LEU A 519 -2.89 9.21 -29.14
N ALA A 520 -4.18 8.89 -29.18
CA ALA A 520 -4.75 8.02 -30.20
C ALA A 520 -6.12 8.53 -30.66
N GLU A 521 -6.55 8.08 -31.84
CA GLU A 521 -7.94 8.17 -32.28
C GLU A 521 -8.63 6.84 -31.98
N CYS A 522 -9.77 6.89 -31.31
CA CYS A 522 -10.61 5.73 -31.05
C CYS A 522 -11.91 5.82 -31.84
N TYR A 523 -12.17 4.83 -32.68
CA TYR A 523 -13.38 4.70 -33.49
C TYR A 523 -14.47 3.95 -32.73
N ASN A 524 -15.74 4.21 -33.05
CA ASN A 524 -16.90 3.52 -32.49
C ASN A 524 -17.00 3.57 -30.94
N LEU A 525 -16.47 4.64 -30.32
CA LEU A 525 -16.49 4.82 -28.87
C LEU A 525 -17.69 5.66 -28.40
N SER A 526 -18.20 6.54 -29.26
CA SER A 526 -19.43 7.31 -29.07
C SER A 526 -20.35 7.10 -30.27
N THR A 527 -21.67 7.17 -30.07
CA THR A 527 -22.66 7.13 -31.17
C THR A 527 -22.69 8.41 -31.99
N ASP A 528 -22.17 9.51 -31.43
CA ASP A 528 -22.32 10.85 -31.99
C ASP A 528 -21.11 11.30 -32.82
N GLN A 529 -19.98 10.60 -32.72
CA GLN A 529 -18.72 10.94 -33.38
C GLN A 529 -18.09 9.69 -34.00
N GLU A 530 -17.65 9.81 -35.25
CA GLU A 530 -17.00 8.72 -35.99
C GLU A 530 -15.69 8.26 -35.30
N ASN A 531 -14.91 9.22 -34.82
CA ASN A 531 -13.72 9.00 -33.99
C ASN A 531 -13.59 10.07 -32.91
N ILE A 532 -12.97 9.72 -31.79
CA ILE A 532 -12.64 10.65 -30.71
C ILE A 532 -11.16 10.57 -30.34
N LEU A 533 -10.58 11.69 -29.93
CA LEU A 533 -9.21 11.70 -29.41
C LEU A 533 -9.19 11.15 -27.99
N VAL A 534 -8.31 10.19 -27.74
CA VAL A 534 -8.15 9.50 -26.45
C VAL A 534 -6.69 9.47 -26.01
N ALA A 535 -6.48 9.32 -24.71
CA ALA A 535 -5.19 8.95 -24.15
C ALA A 535 -5.16 7.43 -23.93
N VAL A 536 -4.17 6.75 -24.53
CA VAL A 536 -3.98 5.31 -24.44
C VAL A 536 -2.78 5.01 -23.58
N LYS A 537 -3.01 4.39 -22.41
CA LYS A 537 -1.95 3.90 -21.52
C LYS A 537 -1.67 2.44 -21.85
N THR A 538 -0.42 2.15 -22.20
CA THR A 538 0.07 0.80 -22.50
C THR A 538 0.83 0.24 -21.31
N LEU A 539 0.63 -1.04 -21.00
CA LEU A 539 1.42 -1.76 -19.99
C LEU A 539 2.64 -2.40 -20.66
N LYS A 540 3.86 -2.05 -20.22
CA LYS A 540 5.12 -2.46 -20.89
C LYS A 540 5.37 -3.98 -20.83
N GLU A 541 4.94 -4.66 -19.77
CA GLU A 541 5.02 -6.12 -19.59
C GLU A 541 3.89 -6.57 -18.64
N ALA A 542 3.22 -7.69 -18.94
CA ALA A 542 2.06 -8.13 -18.18
C ALA A 542 2.33 -9.50 -17.52
N SER A 543 3.03 -9.52 -16.38
CA SER A 543 3.04 -10.70 -15.50
C SER A 543 1.60 -11.04 -15.08
N GLU A 544 1.28 -12.29 -14.72
CA GLU A 544 -0.07 -12.63 -14.26
C GLU A 544 -0.55 -11.75 -13.09
N ASN A 545 0.37 -11.36 -12.18
CA ASN A 545 0.07 -10.43 -11.11
C ASN A 545 -0.21 -9.02 -11.63
N ALA A 546 0.57 -8.52 -12.59
CA ALA A 546 0.31 -7.23 -13.23
C ALA A 546 -1.01 -7.23 -14.04
N ARG A 547 -1.41 -8.36 -14.63
CA ARG A 547 -2.72 -8.53 -15.29
C ARG A 547 -3.87 -8.49 -14.29
N LYS A 548 -3.73 -9.18 -13.14
CA LYS A 548 -4.72 -9.13 -12.05
C LYS A 548 -4.87 -7.71 -11.49
N ASP A 549 -3.77 -6.99 -11.31
CA ASP A 549 -3.78 -5.61 -10.86
C ASP A 549 -4.37 -4.67 -11.92
N PHE A 550 -4.07 -4.89 -13.21
CA PHE A 550 -4.69 -4.18 -14.33
C PHE A 550 -6.21 -4.35 -14.37
N HIS A 551 -6.71 -5.58 -14.22
CA HIS A 551 -8.15 -5.85 -14.18
C HIS A 551 -8.81 -5.19 -12.96
N ARG A 552 -8.19 -5.28 -11.78
CA ARG A 552 -8.68 -4.62 -10.56
C ARG A 552 -8.70 -3.09 -10.71
N GLU A 553 -7.66 -2.50 -11.30
CA GLU A 553 -7.59 -1.05 -11.60
C GLU A 553 -8.69 -0.65 -12.58
N ALA A 554 -8.91 -1.43 -13.65
CA ALA A 554 -9.97 -1.16 -14.63
C ALA A 554 -11.39 -1.25 -14.02
N GLU A 555 -11.65 -2.22 -13.14
CA GLU A 555 -12.92 -2.34 -12.42
C GLU A 555 -13.16 -1.16 -11.46
N LEU A 556 -12.12 -0.73 -10.74
CA LEU A 556 -12.19 0.44 -9.86
C LEU A 556 -12.47 1.72 -10.68
N LEU A 557 -11.73 1.95 -11.75
CA LEU A 557 -11.87 3.14 -12.60
C LEU A 557 -13.22 3.18 -13.32
N THR A 558 -13.78 2.03 -13.70
CA THR A 558 -15.12 1.96 -14.32
C THR A 558 -16.21 2.53 -13.41
N ASN A 559 -16.06 2.33 -12.10
CA ASN A 559 -17.02 2.80 -11.10
C ASN A 559 -16.81 4.27 -10.67
N LEU A 560 -15.67 4.87 -11.02
CA LEU A 560 -15.33 6.26 -10.69
C LEU A 560 -15.68 7.18 -11.87
N GLN A 561 -16.89 7.73 -11.86
CA GLN A 561 -17.39 8.65 -12.89
C GLN A 561 -17.86 9.96 -12.26
N HIS A 562 -17.15 11.04 -12.59
CA HIS A 562 -17.45 12.38 -12.10
C HIS A 562 -16.81 13.43 -12.99
N GLU A 563 -17.39 14.63 -13.07
CA GLU A 563 -16.94 15.73 -13.94
C GLU A 563 -15.45 16.09 -13.74
N HIS A 564 -14.97 16.01 -12.51
CA HIS A 564 -13.59 16.33 -12.13
C HIS A 564 -12.69 15.10 -11.87
N ILE A 565 -13.08 13.93 -12.37
CA ILE A 565 -12.24 12.72 -12.40
C ILE A 565 -12.03 12.35 -13.88
N VAL A 566 -10.79 12.00 -14.24
CA VAL A 566 -10.48 11.66 -15.63
C VAL A 566 -11.27 10.42 -16.05
N THR A 567 -12.04 10.59 -17.11
CA THR A 567 -12.99 9.61 -17.65
C THR A 567 -12.21 8.42 -18.20
N PHE A 568 -12.53 7.25 -17.67
CA PHE A 568 -12.05 5.97 -18.15
C PHE A 568 -13.07 5.37 -19.13
N TYR A 569 -12.64 5.10 -20.36
CA TYR A 569 -13.51 4.57 -21.41
C TYR A 569 -13.51 3.04 -21.50
N GLY A 570 -12.44 2.38 -21.06
CA GLY A 570 -12.36 0.92 -21.09
C GLY A 570 -10.97 0.37 -21.37
N VAL A 571 -10.93 -0.92 -21.67
CA VAL A 571 -9.69 -1.68 -21.88
C VAL A 571 -9.65 -2.36 -23.25
N CYS A 572 -8.45 -2.52 -23.80
CA CYS A 572 -8.18 -3.43 -24.90
C CYS A 572 -7.23 -4.53 -24.41
N VAL A 573 -7.74 -5.76 -24.34
CA VAL A 573 -7.04 -6.96 -23.85
C VAL A 573 -6.87 -8.03 -24.93
N GLU A 574 -7.19 -7.72 -26.19
CA GLU A 574 -7.15 -8.66 -27.33
C GLU A 574 -5.72 -9.13 -27.65
N CYS A 575 -4.72 -8.27 -27.44
CA CYS A 575 -3.31 -8.57 -27.64
C CYS A 575 -2.43 -7.66 -26.77
N ASN A 576 -1.14 -8.03 -26.63
CA ASN A 576 -0.17 -7.18 -25.93
C ASN A 576 0.29 -6.01 -26.82
N PRO A 577 0.63 -4.85 -26.21
CA PRO A 577 0.51 -4.54 -24.79
C PRO A 577 -0.95 -4.31 -24.37
N LEU A 578 -1.27 -4.61 -23.10
CA LEU A 578 -2.58 -4.27 -22.53
C LEU A 578 -2.78 -2.76 -22.54
N ILE A 579 -3.99 -2.33 -22.90
CA ILE A 579 -4.31 -0.92 -23.12
C ILE A 579 -5.46 -0.50 -22.21
N MET A 580 -5.28 0.62 -21.53
CA MET A 580 -6.36 1.40 -20.90
C MET A 580 -6.61 2.66 -21.74
N VAL A 581 -7.88 2.97 -21.99
CA VAL A 581 -8.30 4.11 -22.80
C VAL A 581 -8.98 5.15 -21.92
N PHE A 582 -8.51 6.39 -21.99
CA PHE A 582 -8.98 7.52 -21.19
C PHE A 582 -9.34 8.72 -22.08
N GLU A 583 -10.09 9.67 -21.54
CA GLU A 583 -10.26 10.96 -22.20
C GLU A 583 -8.93 11.68 -22.41
N TYR A 584 -8.80 12.34 -23.56
CA TYR A 584 -7.62 13.12 -23.87
C TYR A 584 -7.71 14.53 -23.27
N MET A 585 -6.77 14.83 -22.36
CA MET A 585 -6.64 16.14 -21.72
C MET A 585 -5.55 16.96 -22.43
N LYS A 586 -6.00 17.87 -23.31
CA LYS A 586 -5.17 18.57 -24.31
C LYS A 586 -3.93 19.29 -23.76
N HIS A 587 -4.02 19.84 -22.55
CA HIS A 587 -2.95 20.64 -21.95
C HIS A 587 -2.02 19.83 -21.03
N GLY A 588 -2.21 18.51 -20.93
CA GLY A 588 -1.35 17.63 -20.15
C GLY A 588 -1.53 17.81 -18.65
N ASP A 589 -0.46 17.56 -17.88
CA ASP A 589 -0.50 17.65 -16.42
C ASP A 589 -0.50 19.11 -15.91
N LEU A 590 -1.22 19.32 -14.81
CA LEU A 590 -1.44 20.64 -14.22
C LEU A 590 -0.12 21.25 -13.70
N ASN A 591 0.85 20.45 -13.27
CA ASN A 591 2.14 21.00 -12.82
C ASN A 591 2.89 21.71 -13.97
N LYS A 592 3.04 21.05 -15.14
CA LYS A 592 3.62 21.69 -16.33
C LYS A 592 2.81 22.89 -16.79
N PHE A 593 1.47 22.77 -16.76
CA PHE A 593 0.59 23.87 -17.12
C PHE A 593 0.81 25.10 -16.23
N LEU A 594 0.87 24.92 -14.91
CA LEU A 594 1.14 25.99 -13.95
C LEU A 594 2.52 26.62 -14.17
N ARG A 595 3.57 25.79 -14.39
CA ARG A 595 4.93 26.28 -14.64
C ARG A 595 5.02 27.11 -15.92
N ALA A 596 4.29 26.73 -16.97
CA ALA A 596 4.25 27.47 -18.24
C ALA A 596 3.58 28.86 -18.11
N HIS A 597 2.69 29.04 -17.13
CA HIS A 597 2.01 30.31 -16.84
C HIS A 597 2.65 31.07 -15.65
N GLY A 598 3.76 30.57 -15.12
CA GLY A 598 4.44 31.16 -13.96
C GLY A 598 5.45 32.25 -14.35
N PRO A 599 5.85 33.10 -13.38
CA PRO A 599 6.82 34.17 -13.62
C PRO A 599 8.22 33.64 -14.01
N ASP A 600 8.52 32.39 -13.64
CA ASP A 600 9.79 31.72 -13.92
C ASP A 600 9.82 31.00 -15.30
N ALA A 601 8.73 31.09 -16.10
CA ALA A 601 8.59 30.38 -17.39
C ALA A 601 9.66 30.75 -18.43
N VAL A 602 10.24 31.95 -18.34
CA VAL A 602 11.30 32.45 -19.24
C VAL A 602 12.58 31.61 -19.17
N LEU A 603 12.83 30.93 -18.04
CA LEU A 603 14.04 30.14 -17.81
C LEU A 603 13.95 28.69 -18.34
N MET A 604 12.77 28.24 -18.77
CA MET A 604 12.52 26.84 -19.16
C MET A 604 12.26 26.63 -20.67
N ALA A 605 12.29 27.68 -21.48
CA ALA A 605 11.96 27.61 -22.90
C ALA A 605 13.22 27.57 -23.79
N ASP A 606 13.40 26.47 -24.53
CA ASP A 606 14.35 26.33 -25.64
C ASP A 606 13.86 27.11 -26.88
N GLY A 607 13.71 28.43 -26.72
CA GLY A 607 13.56 29.40 -27.81
C GLY A 607 12.23 29.46 -28.58
N GLN A 608 11.20 28.65 -28.28
CA GLN A 608 9.99 28.57 -29.15
C GLN A 608 8.61 28.82 -28.50
N ILE A 609 8.48 29.20 -27.23
CA ILE A 609 7.15 29.41 -26.62
C ILE A 609 6.85 30.90 -26.43
N GLN A 610 5.78 31.34 -27.09
CA GLN A 610 5.14 32.64 -26.89
C GLN A 610 4.62 32.71 -25.44
N GLN A 611 5.07 33.72 -24.70
CA GLN A 611 4.77 33.89 -23.26
C GLN A 611 3.25 33.75 -23.03
N GLN A 612 2.83 32.67 -22.35
CA GLN A 612 1.44 32.51 -21.96
C GLN A 612 1.14 33.49 -20.82
N ALA A 613 -0.01 34.15 -20.86
CA ALA A 613 -0.40 35.13 -19.86
C ALA A 613 -0.45 34.48 -18.47
N GLU A 614 -0.04 35.20 -17.42
CA GLU A 614 -0.13 34.69 -16.05
C GLU A 614 -1.58 34.35 -15.68
N LEU A 615 -1.77 33.28 -14.91
CA LEU A 615 -3.10 32.90 -14.44
C LEU A 615 -3.62 33.92 -13.43
N THR A 616 -4.83 34.41 -13.68
CA THR A 616 -5.52 35.27 -12.72
C THR A 616 -5.84 34.50 -11.44
N GLN A 617 -5.98 35.23 -10.34
CA GLN A 617 -6.40 34.66 -9.06
C GLN A 617 -7.75 33.91 -9.15
N SER A 618 -8.68 34.42 -9.95
CA SER A 618 -9.97 33.76 -10.21
C SER A 618 -9.78 32.40 -10.90
N GLN A 619 -8.88 32.32 -11.88
CA GLN A 619 -8.56 31.06 -12.57
C GLN A 619 -7.87 30.06 -11.64
N MET A 620 -6.95 30.51 -10.77
CA MET A 620 -6.33 29.64 -9.76
C MET A 620 -7.35 29.07 -8.77
N LEU A 621 -8.28 29.91 -8.29
CA LEU A 621 -9.37 29.47 -7.42
C LEU A 621 -10.32 28.51 -8.13
N HIS A 622 -10.60 28.74 -9.41
CA HIS A 622 -11.39 27.84 -10.25
C HIS A 622 -10.72 26.47 -10.39
N ILE A 623 -9.41 26.42 -10.63
CA ILE A 623 -8.63 25.16 -10.66
C ILE A 623 -8.71 24.44 -9.31
N ALA A 624 -8.47 25.16 -8.21
CA ALA A 624 -8.53 24.60 -6.86
C ALA A 624 -9.92 24.03 -6.51
N GLN A 625 -10.98 24.75 -6.90
CA GLN A 625 -12.36 24.34 -6.65
C GLN A 625 -12.72 23.06 -7.42
N GLN A 626 -12.27 22.91 -8.67
CA GLN A 626 -12.51 21.70 -9.47
C GLN A 626 -11.82 20.46 -8.86
N ILE A 627 -10.56 20.60 -8.39
CA ILE A 627 -9.85 19.51 -7.71
C ILE A 627 -10.56 19.15 -6.40
N ALA A 628 -10.96 20.15 -5.60
CA ALA A 628 -11.70 19.91 -4.38
C ALA A 628 -13.03 19.18 -4.64
N ALA A 629 -13.74 19.51 -5.73
CA ALA A 629 -14.96 18.82 -6.15
C ALA A 629 -14.71 17.34 -6.49
N GLY A 630 -13.63 17.04 -7.22
CA GLY A 630 -13.20 15.67 -7.48
C GLY A 630 -12.89 14.89 -6.20
N MET A 631 -12.21 15.52 -5.24
CA MET A 631 -11.90 14.89 -3.95
C MET A 631 -13.12 14.67 -3.06
N VAL A 632 -14.13 15.56 -3.11
CA VAL A 632 -15.42 15.33 -2.45
C VAL A 632 -16.08 14.07 -3.00
N TYR A 633 -16.05 13.87 -4.32
CA TYR A 633 -16.57 12.68 -4.95
C TYR A 633 -15.81 11.42 -4.52
N LEU A 634 -14.47 11.41 -4.61
CA LEU A 634 -13.65 10.25 -4.19
C LEU A 634 -13.90 9.87 -2.72
N ALA A 635 -13.95 10.86 -1.82
CA ALA A 635 -14.26 10.64 -0.41
C ALA A 635 -15.66 10.02 -0.21
N SER A 636 -16.65 10.42 -1.02
CA SER A 636 -18.01 9.83 -0.99
C SER A 636 -18.05 8.37 -1.44
N GLN A 637 -17.09 7.95 -2.28
CA GLN A 637 -16.92 6.57 -2.71
C GLN A 637 -15.99 5.77 -1.79
N HIS A 638 -15.60 6.35 -0.64
CA HIS A 638 -14.60 5.78 0.27
C HIS A 638 -13.26 5.45 -0.43
N PHE A 639 -12.90 6.23 -1.45
CA PHE A 639 -11.67 6.09 -2.20
C PHE A 639 -10.61 7.08 -1.69
N VAL A 640 -9.42 6.57 -1.38
CA VAL A 640 -8.26 7.36 -0.93
C VAL A 640 -7.22 7.39 -2.04
N HIS A 641 -6.86 8.58 -2.51
CA HIS A 641 -5.95 8.79 -3.64
C HIS A 641 -4.48 8.50 -3.30
N ARG A 642 -4.00 8.89 -2.10
CA ARG A 642 -2.63 8.64 -1.59
C ARG A 642 -1.46 9.35 -2.30
N ASP A 643 -1.65 9.82 -3.53
CA ASP A 643 -0.66 10.58 -4.32
C ASP A 643 -1.31 11.79 -5.01
N LEU A 644 -2.17 12.50 -4.28
CA LEU A 644 -2.80 13.72 -4.78
C LEU A 644 -1.75 14.84 -4.90
N ALA A 645 -1.46 15.26 -6.13
CA ALA A 645 -0.50 16.31 -6.47
C ALA A 645 -0.88 16.96 -7.81
N THR A 646 -0.37 18.16 -8.12
CA THR A 646 -0.66 18.80 -9.43
C THR A 646 -0.12 17.99 -10.62
N ARG A 647 0.94 17.19 -10.45
CA ARG A 647 1.45 16.26 -11.49
C ARG A 647 0.47 15.13 -11.84
N ASN A 648 -0.49 14.85 -10.97
CA ASN A 648 -1.55 13.85 -11.12
C ASN A 648 -2.93 14.50 -11.38
N CYS A 649 -2.96 15.80 -11.69
CA CYS A 649 -4.15 16.47 -12.21
C CYS A 649 -3.92 16.79 -13.68
N LEU A 650 -4.94 16.65 -14.52
CA LEU A 650 -4.86 16.93 -15.96
C LEU A 650 -5.72 18.15 -16.33
N VAL A 651 -5.27 18.87 -17.36
CA VAL A 651 -5.93 20.09 -17.86
C VAL A 651 -6.48 19.87 -19.26
N GLY A 652 -7.78 20.02 -19.39
CA GLY A 652 -8.55 19.94 -20.63
C GLY A 652 -8.84 21.33 -21.21
N GLU A 653 -9.68 21.38 -22.23
CA GLU A 653 -10.10 22.66 -22.82
C GLU A 653 -10.85 23.52 -21.81
N ASN A 654 -10.80 24.85 -21.98
CA ASN A 654 -11.49 25.83 -21.12
C ASN A 654 -11.11 25.76 -19.62
N LEU A 655 -9.86 25.41 -19.30
CA LEU A 655 -9.37 25.24 -17.92
C LEU A 655 -10.17 24.19 -17.11
N LEU A 656 -10.74 23.20 -17.79
CA LEU A 656 -11.32 22.02 -17.12
C LEU A 656 -10.20 21.22 -16.47
N VAL A 657 -10.26 21.05 -15.15
CA VAL A 657 -9.27 20.27 -14.40
C VAL A 657 -9.92 19.01 -13.86
N LYS A 658 -9.25 17.88 -14.09
CA LYS A 658 -9.68 16.57 -13.61
C LYS A 658 -8.53 15.86 -12.90
N ILE A 659 -8.85 15.15 -11.84
CA ILE A 659 -7.91 14.30 -11.11
C ILE A 659 -7.74 13.00 -11.88
N GLY A 660 -6.49 12.59 -12.12
CA GLY A 660 -6.18 11.30 -12.73
C GLY A 660 -5.13 10.56 -11.91
N ASP A 661 -5.17 9.23 -11.91
CA ASP A 661 -4.05 8.42 -11.42
C ASP A 661 -3.35 7.75 -12.59
N PHE A 662 -2.42 8.51 -13.13
CA PHE A 662 -1.52 7.98 -14.11
C PHE A 662 -0.15 7.94 -13.45
N GLY A 663 0.31 6.76 -13.03
CA GLY A 663 1.72 6.51 -12.67
C GLY A 663 2.75 6.80 -13.79
N MET A 664 2.35 7.61 -14.79
CA MET A 664 3.10 8.28 -15.85
C MET A 664 4.07 9.34 -15.35
N SER A 665 3.81 9.96 -14.20
CA SER A 665 4.58 11.12 -13.73
C SER A 665 5.92 10.75 -13.07
N ARG A 666 6.13 9.48 -12.69
CA ARG A 666 7.23 9.09 -11.79
C ARG A 666 8.65 9.31 -12.35
N ASP A 667 8.86 9.18 -13.66
CA ASP A 667 10.21 9.30 -14.23
C ASP A 667 10.62 10.78 -14.42
N VAL A 668 9.71 11.62 -14.92
CA VAL A 668 9.93 13.07 -15.08
C VAL A 668 9.99 13.79 -13.74
N TYR A 669 9.20 13.33 -12.77
CA TYR A 669 9.12 13.90 -11.42
C TYR A 669 9.85 13.05 -10.37
N SER A 670 10.92 12.35 -10.75
CA SER A 670 11.63 11.41 -9.86
C SER A 670 12.14 12.06 -8.56
N THR A 671 12.46 13.36 -8.57
CA THR A 671 12.86 14.13 -7.38
C THR A 671 11.73 14.36 -6.37
N ASP A 672 10.47 14.18 -6.77
CA ASP A 672 9.29 14.30 -5.90
C ASP A 672 9.04 13.04 -5.07
N TYR A 673 9.74 11.94 -5.38
CA TYR A 673 9.58 10.65 -4.74
C TYR A 673 10.82 10.26 -3.93
N TYR A 674 10.60 9.83 -2.69
CA TYR A 674 11.63 9.28 -1.83
C TYR A 674 11.59 7.75 -1.84
N ARG A 675 12.75 7.09 -1.93
CA ARG A 675 12.87 5.63 -1.98
C ARG A 675 13.19 5.08 -0.59
N VAL A 676 12.25 4.34 0.01
CA VAL A 676 12.43 3.66 1.29
C VAL A 676 12.83 2.20 1.04
N GLY A 677 13.90 1.74 1.70
CA GLY A 677 14.29 0.32 1.70
C GLY A 677 14.63 -0.25 0.32
N GLY A 678 15.03 0.59 -0.65
CA GLY A 678 15.43 0.15 -1.99
C GLY A 678 14.29 -0.16 -2.98
N HIS A 679 13.03 -0.30 -2.52
CA HIS A 679 11.94 -0.80 -3.37
C HIS A 679 10.66 0.06 -3.42
N THR A 680 10.33 0.87 -2.39
CA THR A 680 9.06 1.64 -2.36
C THR A 680 9.29 3.13 -2.57
N MET A 681 8.60 3.73 -3.55
CA MET A 681 8.63 5.17 -3.82
C MET A 681 7.44 5.88 -3.16
N LEU A 682 7.70 6.93 -2.38
CA LEU A 682 6.70 7.68 -1.62
C LEU A 682 6.75 9.19 -1.92
N PRO A 683 5.61 9.87 -2.14
CA PRO A 683 5.56 11.31 -2.41
C PRO A 683 5.65 12.14 -1.12
N ILE A 684 6.75 11.98 -0.36
CA ILE A 684 6.88 12.47 1.04
C ILE A 684 6.59 13.97 1.22
N ARG A 685 6.81 14.80 0.21
CA ARG A 685 6.58 16.25 0.23
C ARG A 685 5.09 16.63 0.25
N TRP A 686 4.22 15.70 -0.14
CA TRP A 686 2.76 15.81 -0.12
C TRP A 686 2.13 15.04 1.04
N MET A 687 2.89 14.22 1.75
CA MET A 687 2.36 13.32 2.78
C MET A 687 2.23 14.00 4.15
N PRO A 688 1.18 13.68 4.93
CA PRO A 688 1.07 14.12 6.32
C PRO A 688 1.94 13.29 7.27
N PRO A 689 2.13 13.75 8.52
CA PRO A 689 2.98 13.08 9.52
C PRO A 689 2.60 11.60 9.74
N GLU A 690 1.31 11.27 9.82
CA GLU A 690 0.85 9.89 10.07
C GLU A 690 1.12 8.94 8.90
N SER A 691 1.13 9.44 7.67
CA SER A 691 1.47 8.64 6.49
C SER A 691 2.97 8.40 6.41
N ILE A 692 3.78 9.39 6.80
CA ILE A 692 5.25 9.27 6.83
C ILE A 692 5.70 8.34 7.95
N MET A 693 5.15 8.51 9.17
CA MET A 693 5.60 7.78 10.36
C MET A 693 4.99 6.37 10.46
N TYR A 694 3.71 6.21 10.11
CA TYR A 694 2.93 5.01 10.40
C TYR A 694 2.30 4.37 9.16
N ARG A 695 2.62 4.86 7.95
CA ARG A 695 2.02 4.40 6.68
C ARG A 695 0.48 4.42 6.70
N LYS A 696 -0.15 5.32 7.46
CA LYS A 696 -1.62 5.47 7.53
C LYS A 696 -2.10 6.39 6.40
N PHE A 697 -3.03 5.90 5.56
CA PHE A 697 -3.65 6.66 4.47
C PHE A 697 -5.17 6.64 4.63
N THR A 698 -5.77 7.81 4.70
CA THR A 698 -7.21 8.03 4.89
C THR A 698 -7.70 9.24 4.07
N THR A 699 -9.00 9.50 4.06
CA THR A 699 -9.57 10.72 3.46
C THR A 699 -8.95 11.99 4.07
N GLU A 700 -8.61 11.98 5.35
CA GLU A 700 -7.98 13.09 6.06
C GLU A 700 -6.50 13.27 5.63
N SER A 701 -5.83 12.18 5.23
CA SER A 701 -4.50 12.26 4.64
C SER A 701 -4.53 12.89 3.24
N ASP A 702 -5.57 12.63 2.45
CA ASP A 702 -5.75 13.31 1.16
C ASP A 702 -6.12 14.79 1.33
N VAL A 703 -6.80 15.17 2.42
CA VAL A 703 -7.04 16.59 2.77
C VAL A 703 -5.71 17.32 2.99
N TRP A 704 -4.74 16.70 3.66
CA TRP A 704 -3.39 17.28 3.80
C TRP A 704 -2.75 17.49 2.42
N SER A 705 -2.77 16.46 1.57
CA SER A 705 -2.24 16.51 0.21
C SER A 705 -2.93 17.60 -0.62
N LEU A 706 -4.24 17.80 -0.46
CA LEU A 706 -4.97 18.89 -1.09
C LEU A 706 -4.44 20.27 -0.63
N GLY A 707 -4.13 20.43 0.65
CA GLY A 707 -3.48 21.65 1.15
C GLY A 707 -2.15 21.94 0.43
N VAL A 708 -1.36 20.90 0.16
CA VAL A 708 -0.12 21.01 -0.63
C VAL A 708 -0.41 21.35 -2.09
N VAL A 709 -1.43 20.74 -2.70
CA VAL A 709 -1.88 21.09 -4.07
C VAL A 709 -2.32 22.55 -4.17
N LEU A 710 -3.04 23.08 -3.18
CA LEU A 710 -3.36 24.51 -3.14
C LEU A 710 -2.07 25.34 -3.11
N TRP A 711 -1.08 24.95 -2.30
CA TRP A 711 0.22 25.64 -2.27
C TRP A 711 0.93 25.59 -3.64
N GLU A 712 0.90 24.45 -4.34
CA GLU A 712 1.46 24.32 -5.70
C GLU A 712 0.76 25.26 -6.69
N ILE A 713 -0.56 25.33 -6.69
CA ILE A 713 -1.34 26.22 -7.57
C ILE A 713 -0.90 27.68 -7.38
N PHE A 714 -0.85 28.13 -6.13
CA PHE A 714 -0.49 29.52 -5.80
C PHE A 714 1.02 29.80 -5.87
N THR A 715 1.84 28.80 -6.19
CA THR A 715 3.28 28.98 -6.46
C THR A 715 3.66 28.65 -7.90
N TYR A 716 2.69 28.43 -8.79
CA TYR A 716 2.90 28.05 -10.19
C TYR A 716 3.69 26.73 -10.33
N GLY A 717 3.33 25.73 -9.53
CA GLY A 717 3.88 24.37 -9.63
C GLY A 717 5.28 24.20 -9.02
N LYS A 718 5.71 25.10 -8.14
CA LYS A 718 6.98 24.93 -7.40
C LYS A 718 6.96 23.66 -6.58
N GLN A 719 8.13 23.05 -6.42
CA GLN A 719 8.26 21.87 -5.57
C GLN A 719 8.05 22.28 -4.10
N PRO A 720 7.17 21.60 -3.34
CA PRO A 720 7.03 21.84 -1.92
C PRO A 720 8.37 21.58 -1.21
N TRP A 721 8.76 22.50 -0.33
CA TRP A 721 10.04 22.43 0.39
C TRP A 721 11.27 22.36 -0.53
N TYR A 722 11.24 23.01 -1.70
CA TYR A 722 12.33 22.98 -2.71
C TYR A 722 13.74 23.34 -2.18
N GLN A 723 13.85 23.94 -1.01
CA GLN A 723 15.13 24.29 -0.37
C GLN A 723 15.71 23.18 0.51
N LEU A 724 14.93 22.11 0.76
CA LEU A 724 15.23 21.06 1.71
C LEU A 724 15.39 19.70 1.01
N SER A 725 16.32 18.90 1.50
CA SER A 725 16.46 17.48 1.14
C SER A 725 15.27 16.64 1.64
N ASN A 726 15.12 15.44 1.11
CA ASN A 726 14.02 14.54 1.49
C ASN A 726 14.03 14.18 2.99
N ASN A 727 15.21 14.04 3.60
CA ASN A 727 15.34 13.77 5.03
C ASN A 727 14.94 14.98 5.89
N GLU A 728 15.36 16.19 5.50
CA GLU A 728 14.97 17.43 6.18
C GLU A 728 13.48 17.72 6.05
N VAL A 729 12.85 17.33 4.93
CA VAL A 729 11.39 17.42 4.75
C VAL A 729 10.67 16.52 5.74
N ILE A 730 11.12 15.27 5.90
CA ILE A 730 10.53 14.34 6.87
C ILE A 730 10.65 14.92 8.29
N GLU A 731 11.82 15.45 8.65
CA GLU A 731 12.02 16.10 9.94
C GLU A 731 11.11 17.33 10.13
N CYS A 732 11.00 18.20 9.11
CA CYS A 732 10.11 19.35 9.14
C CYS A 732 8.66 18.96 9.42
N ILE A 733 8.13 18.00 8.65
CA ILE A 733 6.73 17.60 8.74
C ILE A 733 6.45 16.92 10.08
N THR A 734 7.32 16.02 10.54
CA THR A 734 7.16 15.31 11.83
C THR A 734 7.27 16.23 13.05
N GLN A 735 8.05 17.31 12.94
CA GLN A 735 8.12 18.38 13.95
C GLN A 735 6.92 19.34 13.91
N GLY A 736 6.02 19.22 12.93
CA GLY A 736 4.84 20.08 12.78
C GLY A 736 5.11 21.41 12.08
N ARG A 737 6.23 21.55 11.35
CA ARG A 737 6.46 22.70 10.47
C ARG A 737 5.61 22.56 9.20
N VAL A 738 5.06 23.69 8.74
CA VAL A 738 4.20 23.76 7.55
C VAL A 738 4.78 24.72 6.50
N LEU A 739 4.32 24.59 5.25
CA LEU A 739 4.79 25.42 4.13
C LEU A 739 4.44 26.90 4.37
N GLN A 740 5.35 27.78 3.97
CA GLN A 740 5.14 29.23 4.09
C GLN A 740 4.10 29.73 3.08
N ARG A 741 3.37 30.79 3.45
CA ARG A 741 2.39 31.44 2.57
C ARG A 741 3.05 31.96 1.28
N PRO A 742 2.56 31.55 0.09
CA PRO A 742 3.02 32.12 -1.17
C PRO A 742 2.71 33.61 -1.27
N ARG A 743 3.59 34.40 -1.92
CA ARG A 743 3.44 35.86 -2.04
C ARG A 743 2.15 36.28 -2.76
N THR A 744 1.74 35.50 -3.74
CA THR A 744 0.53 35.70 -4.57
C THR A 744 -0.73 35.09 -3.95
N CYS A 745 -0.62 34.40 -2.80
CA CYS A 745 -1.73 33.72 -2.15
C CYS A 745 -2.50 34.66 -1.20
N LEU A 746 -3.83 34.68 -1.32
CA LEU A 746 -4.74 35.36 -0.40
C LEU A 746 -4.65 34.77 1.01
N LYS A 747 -4.97 35.57 2.03
CA LYS A 747 -4.86 35.13 3.43
C LYS A 747 -5.87 34.01 3.69
N GLU A 748 -7.06 34.18 3.16
CA GLU A 748 -8.21 33.29 3.30
C GLU A 748 -7.88 31.92 2.70
N VAL A 749 -7.18 31.88 1.57
CA VAL A 749 -6.73 30.63 0.95
C VAL A 749 -5.62 29.98 1.77
N TYR A 750 -4.69 30.75 2.33
CA TYR A 750 -3.66 30.21 3.21
C TYR A 750 -4.23 29.68 4.54
N ASP A 751 -5.25 30.33 5.09
CA ASP A 751 -5.97 29.85 6.28
C ASP A 751 -6.65 28.49 5.99
N LEU A 752 -7.16 28.27 4.77
CA LEU A 752 -7.62 26.94 4.33
C LEU A 752 -6.47 25.92 4.32
N MET A 753 -5.31 26.27 3.76
CA MET A 753 -4.13 25.39 3.76
C MET A 753 -3.72 25.00 5.20
N LEU A 754 -3.72 25.95 6.13
CA LEU A 754 -3.44 25.69 7.54
C LEU A 754 -4.46 24.73 8.17
N GLY A 755 -5.75 24.86 7.82
CA GLY A 755 -6.79 23.92 8.24
C GLY A 755 -6.62 22.51 7.66
N CYS A 756 -6.02 22.37 6.48
CA CYS A 756 -5.62 21.08 5.93
C CYS A 756 -4.39 20.48 6.64
N TRP A 757 -3.49 21.32 7.14
CA TRP A 757 -2.21 20.91 7.74
C TRP A 757 -2.25 20.82 9.28
N LEU A 758 -3.43 20.62 9.86
CA LEU A 758 -3.54 20.29 11.28
C LEU A 758 -2.91 18.91 11.53
N ARG A 759 -2.13 18.82 12.62
CA ARG A 759 -1.35 17.62 12.96
C ARG A 759 -2.26 16.39 13.11
N GLU A 760 -3.33 16.53 13.88
CA GLU A 760 -4.27 15.46 14.15
C GLU A 760 -5.27 15.29 13.00
N PRO A 761 -5.35 14.11 12.34
CA PRO A 761 -6.17 13.93 11.13
C PRO A 761 -7.65 14.30 11.31
N HIS A 762 -8.24 13.93 12.45
CA HIS A 762 -9.65 14.16 12.76
C HIS A 762 -10.00 15.64 13.04
N THR A 763 -8.99 16.50 13.22
CA THR A 763 -9.17 17.94 13.42
C THR A 763 -9.10 18.75 12.12
N ARG A 764 -8.62 18.13 11.03
CA ARG A 764 -8.51 18.77 9.71
C ARG A 764 -9.89 19.16 9.18
N LEU A 765 -9.93 20.19 8.35
CA LEU A 765 -11.16 20.63 7.69
C LEU A 765 -11.78 19.51 6.85
N ASN A 766 -13.11 19.43 6.83
CA ASN A 766 -13.79 18.46 5.98
C ASN A 766 -13.63 18.87 4.50
N ILE A 767 -13.39 17.91 3.62
CA ILE A 767 -13.24 18.15 2.18
C ILE A 767 -14.43 18.90 1.56
N LYS A 768 -15.66 18.66 2.04
CA LYS A 768 -16.87 19.37 1.62
C LYS A 768 -16.87 20.84 2.07
N GLU A 769 -16.35 21.12 3.25
CA GLU A 769 -16.21 22.48 3.77
C GLU A 769 -15.16 23.26 2.97
N ILE A 770 -14.01 22.62 2.67
CA ILE A 770 -12.96 23.19 1.83
C ILE A 770 -13.51 23.54 0.45
N HIS A 771 -14.24 22.62 -0.20
CA HIS A 771 -14.87 22.86 -1.50
C HIS A 771 -15.84 24.04 -1.47
N ASN A 772 -16.72 24.11 -0.46
CA ASN A 772 -17.66 25.22 -0.31
C ASN A 772 -16.96 26.56 -0.09
N LEU A 773 -15.88 26.59 0.71
CA LEU A 773 -15.10 27.80 0.96
C LEU A 773 -14.38 28.27 -0.31
N LEU A 774 -13.76 27.36 -1.07
CA LEU A 774 -13.15 27.68 -2.37
C LEU A 774 -14.19 28.17 -3.38
N LEU A 775 -15.37 27.56 -3.42
CA LEU A 775 -16.47 28.00 -4.28
C LEU A 775 -16.94 29.42 -3.94
N ASN A 776 -17.03 29.75 -2.65
CA ASN A 776 -17.39 31.10 -2.20
C ASN A 776 -16.31 32.13 -2.56
N LEU A 777 -15.03 31.78 -2.38
CA LEU A 777 -13.90 32.63 -2.77
C LEU A 777 -13.85 32.85 -4.29
N ALA A 778 -14.12 31.81 -5.09
CA ALA A 778 -14.18 31.91 -6.54
C ALA A 778 -15.33 32.82 -7.01
N LYS A 779 -16.50 32.76 -6.36
CA LYS A 779 -17.65 33.64 -6.66
C LYS A 779 -17.45 35.09 -6.22
N ALA A 780 -16.71 35.31 -5.14
CA ALA A 780 -16.42 36.64 -4.61
C ALA A 780 -15.28 37.34 -5.36
N SER A 781 -14.46 36.60 -6.11
CA SER A 781 -13.47 37.18 -7.02
C SER A 781 -14.22 37.89 -8.16
N PRO A 782 -14.02 39.21 -8.37
CA PRO A 782 -14.74 39.94 -9.40
C PRO A 782 -14.45 39.30 -10.77
N VAL A 783 -15.52 38.91 -11.46
CA VAL A 783 -15.50 38.45 -12.84
C VAL A 783 -15.00 39.61 -13.70
N TYR A 784 -13.71 39.62 -14.05
CA TYR A 784 -13.26 40.38 -15.20
C TYR A 784 -13.63 39.54 -16.42
N LEU A 785 -14.82 39.82 -16.97
CA LEU A 785 -15.18 39.42 -18.32
C LEU A 785 -14.17 40.08 -19.26
N ASP A 786 -13.16 39.34 -19.70
CA ASP A 786 -12.36 39.75 -20.84
C ASP A 786 -13.21 39.52 -22.11
N ILE A 787 -14.05 40.51 -22.37
CA ILE A 787 -14.56 40.79 -23.70
C ILE A 787 -13.39 41.43 -24.45
N LEU A 788 -12.81 40.65 -25.39
CA LEU A 788 -11.80 41.00 -26.42
C LEU A 788 -10.35 40.56 -26.12
N GLY A 789 -9.92 39.51 -26.82
CA GLY A 789 -8.53 39.08 -26.96
C GLY A 789 -8.41 37.73 -27.65
#